data_AF-A0A3S1ADW7-F1
#
_entry.id   AF-A0A3S1ADW7-F1
#
_cell.length_a   1.000
_cell.length_b   1.000
_cell.length_c   1.000
_cell.angle_alpha   90.00
_cell.angle_beta   90.00
_cell.angle_gamma   90.00
#
_symmetry.space_group_name_H-M   'P 1'
#
loop_
_entity.id
_entity.type
_entity.pdbx_description
1 polymer ?
#
loop_
_entity_poly.entity_id
_entity_poly.type
_entity_poly.pdbx_seq_one_letter_code
_entity_poly.pdbx_strand_id
1 'polypeptide(L)'
;MLEMARKKDQEIGVVRGEFKRLKSSKMAMLSIAGLAVIPLLYSGMLIGSFWDPYGRLGDMPVAVVNEDKGAVMDGKKLQIGEDLVRELRDNDDFDWKTADREKAMDGLKDHKYSLVFVIPEDFSEKATTLKNESPQPAELSYYVDDGYNYLTSTIGSKAAESLKEQVSREVTKAYAETVFASIGDAASGFGDAADGAAQLADGAKSAEEGAQRLRDNLAKLTGGATDLKTGVAKLANGSDQLLSGVKKADNGSASLSQGLAQLQAGGGQLAAGAAQAATGADSVASGAKQLAESGKALADGASGAKQGSETLAGGASELAAGLKQYAAAHSELANDEGLQKLIAAAEAVSAGADQLKQGVSGVASGAAQLNAGQQSLAEGAGKLQSGIGTLDSGLAKFNEKLSEAASGASELSGGLKQVLSGTESLRNGLHQAGSGLITVSDGSFSLAEGSKELEAGISKLENGSAELSGKLGDASKEASSIDGNENQAEMFASPVSLSENKLAGIPNYGTGMAPYFLSLGLYVGVLMSTVILPLRDAAGRVRSGWRWYLSKLLLFAPVVLLQAALVDTVLILGVGLDVPNVPLFYAISAVIGLTFMAIVQFFVTLADTVGRFIAVVLLTLQLASSEGTYPGVLLPHWLQKISDWMPMTHAIKALRLALAGGNASAIGEQLLLLAVYAAVFVVLVLLLFKWRSGKAESYRADSIDAPAHA
;
A
#
# COMPACT_ATOMS: atom_id res chain seq x y z
N MET A 1 125.62 35.11 -20.64
CA MET A 1 124.68 34.36 -19.76
C MET A 1 123.39 35.11 -19.41
N LEU A 2 123.35 36.46 -19.42
CA LEU A 2 122.11 37.24 -19.26
C LEU A 2 121.16 37.20 -20.49
N GLU A 3 121.66 36.87 -21.69
CA GLU A 3 120.79 36.59 -22.86
C GLU A 3 120.14 35.21 -22.84
N MET A 4 120.73 34.21 -22.17
CA MET A 4 120.09 32.90 -22.00
C MET A 4 118.97 32.94 -20.96
N ALA A 5 119.07 33.81 -19.95
CA ALA A 5 118.01 34.01 -18.96
C ALA A 5 116.79 34.76 -19.54
N ARG A 6 116.99 35.69 -20.49
CA ARG A 6 115.89 36.39 -21.19
C ARG A 6 115.17 35.51 -22.23
N LYS A 7 115.86 34.53 -22.82
CA LYS A 7 115.23 33.56 -23.75
C LYS A 7 114.37 32.52 -23.02
N LYS A 8 114.68 32.18 -21.76
CA LYS A 8 113.98 31.12 -21.02
C LYS A 8 112.55 31.51 -20.57
N ASP A 9 112.27 32.80 -20.44
CA ASP A 9 110.92 33.33 -20.16
C ASP A 9 110.09 33.61 -21.43
N GLN A 10 110.68 33.46 -22.64
CA GLN A 10 110.01 33.68 -23.93
C GLN A 10 109.35 32.43 -24.53
N GLU A 11 109.43 31.28 -23.86
CA GLU A 11 108.79 30.01 -24.28
C GLU A 11 107.59 29.61 -23.42
N ILE A 12 107.00 30.55 -22.68
CA ILE A 12 105.75 30.27 -21.97
C ILE A 12 104.60 30.38 -22.98
N GLY A 13 104.06 29.23 -23.39
CA GLY A 13 102.88 29.18 -24.26
C GLY A 13 101.73 30.03 -23.72
N VAL A 14 100.96 30.66 -24.61
CA VAL A 14 99.85 31.61 -24.31
C VAL A 14 98.96 31.15 -23.15
N VAL A 15 98.68 29.85 -23.07
CA VAL A 15 97.92 29.22 -21.97
C VAL A 15 98.56 29.44 -20.59
N ARG A 16 99.86 29.12 -20.41
CA ARG A 16 100.55 29.33 -19.12
C ARG A 16 100.66 30.83 -18.77
N GLY A 17 100.76 31.70 -19.78
CA GLY A 17 100.80 33.15 -19.60
C GLY A 17 99.52 33.73 -19.01
N GLU A 18 98.36 33.29 -19.51
CA GLU A 18 97.06 33.67 -18.96
C GLU A 18 96.91 33.20 -17.50
N PHE A 19 97.24 31.95 -17.19
CA PHE A 19 97.17 31.45 -15.80
C PHE A 19 98.10 32.17 -14.83
N LYS A 20 99.31 32.55 -15.29
CA LYS A 20 100.26 33.34 -14.48
C LYS A 20 99.72 34.75 -14.21
N ARG A 21 99.08 35.39 -15.22
CA ARG A 21 98.43 36.71 -15.10
C ARG A 21 97.29 36.72 -14.10
N LEU A 22 96.53 35.62 -14.00
CA LEU A 22 95.48 35.50 -12.98
C LEU A 22 96.03 35.24 -11.58
N LYS A 23 96.95 34.27 -11.44
CA LYS A 23 97.50 33.91 -10.13
C LYS A 23 98.40 35.00 -9.52
N SER A 24 98.96 35.91 -10.34
CA SER A 24 99.80 36.99 -9.84
C SER A 24 99.02 38.15 -9.20
N SER A 25 97.69 38.24 -9.38
CA SER A 25 96.87 39.30 -8.79
C SER A 25 95.82 38.75 -7.82
N LYS A 26 96.01 39.02 -6.51
CA LYS A 26 95.02 38.67 -5.47
C LYS A 26 93.65 39.31 -5.73
N MET A 27 93.63 40.52 -6.30
CA MET A 27 92.38 41.20 -6.67
C MET A 27 91.64 40.52 -7.83
N ALA A 28 92.36 39.93 -8.80
CA ALA A 28 91.73 39.17 -9.89
C ALA A 28 91.10 37.86 -9.39
N MET A 29 91.77 37.14 -8.48
CA MET A 29 91.22 35.94 -7.85
C MET A 29 90.00 36.26 -6.95
N LEU A 30 90.04 37.36 -6.19
CA LEU A 30 88.90 37.83 -5.39
C LEU A 30 87.72 38.24 -6.28
N SER A 31 88.00 38.90 -7.41
CA SER A 31 86.97 39.29 -8.38
C SER A 31 86.30 38.06 -9.02
N ILE A 32 87.05 36.98 -9.28
CA ILE A 32 86.50 35.70 -9.77
C ILE A 32 85.66 35.00 -8.70
N ALA A 33 86.07 35.05 -7.43
CA ALA A 33 85.28 34.52 -6.33
C ALA A 33 83.96 35.29 -6.16
N GLY A 34 83.98 36.62 -6.21
CA GLY A 34 82.76 37.45 -6.17
C GLY A 34 81.85 37.22 -7.38
N LEU A 35 82.43 37.04 -8.55
CA LEU A 35 81.73 36.72 -9.80
C LEU A 35 81.07 35.33 -9.77
N ALA A 36 81.69 34.35 -9.11
CA ALA A 36 81.11 33.01 -8.95
C ALA A 36 79.76 33.02 -8.21
N VAL A 37 79.52 34.05 -7.37
CA VAL A 37 78.30 34.21 -6.57
C VAL A 37 77.18 34.95 -7.32
N ILE A 38 77.45 35.59 -8.47
CA ILE A 38 76.43 36.37 -9.19
C ILE A 38 75.23 35.53 -9.65
N PRO A 39 75.38 34.36 -10.28
CA PRO A 39 74.26 33.49 -10.59
C PRO A 39 73.45 33.11 -9.35
N LEU A 40 74.12 32.91 -8.22
CA LEU A 40 73.47 32.57 -6.97
C LEU A 40 72.59 33.70 -6.43
N LEU A 41 73.02 34.97 -6.56
CA LEU A 41 72.20 36.11 -6.14
C LEU A 41 70.91 36.22 -6.95
N TYR A 42 70.97 35.97 -8.27
CA TYR A 42 69.77 36.00 -9.10
C TYR A 42 68.89 34.77 -8.89
N SER A 43 69.45 33.57 -9.01
CA SER A 43 68.65 32.34 -8.94
C SER A 43 68.21 32.03 -7.51
N GLY A 44 69.13 32.06 -6.55
CA GLY A 44 68.86 31.68 -5.15
C GLY A 44 67.92 32.65 -4.44
N MET A 45 68.12 33.97 -4.60
CA MET A 45 67.27 34.96 -3.94
C MET A 45 65.87 35.01 -4.56
N LEU A 46 65.76 34.95 -5.90
CA LEU A 46 64.45 34.96 -6.57
C LEU A 46 63.68 33.67 -6.28
N ILE A 47 64.29 32.49 -6.44
CA ILE A 47 63.63 31.22 -6.14
C ILE A 47 63.23 31.14 -4.67
N GLY A 48 64.11 31.56 -3.74
CA GLY A 48 63.81 31.58 -2.31
C GLY A 48 62.64 32.51 -1.95
N SER A 49 62.53 33.69 -2.59
CA SER A 49 61.42 34.61 -2.34
C SER A 49 60.07 34.13 -2.88
N PHE A 50 60.08 33.24 -3.88
CA PHE A 50 58.88 32.67 -4.51
C PHE A 50 58.72 31.18 -4.17
N TRP A 51 59.31 30.68 -3.08
CA TRP A 51 59.44 29.23 -2.85
C TRP A 51 58.10 28.51 -2.75
N ASP A 52 57.24 28.96 -1.84
CA ASP A 52 55.93 28.35 -1.65
C ASP A 52 54.90 29.34 -1.05
N PRO A 53 54.42 30.33 -1.84
CA PRO A 53 53.39 31.25 -1.38
C PRO A 53 52.02 30.56 -1.16
N TYR A 54 51.75 29.43 -1.81
CA TYR A 54 50.48 28.71 -1.68
C TYR A 54 50.46 27.71 -0.52
N GLY A 55 51.60 27.15 -0.12
CA GLY A 55 51.71 26.37 1.12
C GLY A 55 51.67 27.20 2.40
N ARG A 56 51.59 28.53 2.28
CA ARG A 56 51.52 29.50 3.39
C ARG A 56 50.17 30.21 3.49
N LEU A 57 49.13 29.67 2.87
CA LEU A 57 47.78 30.25 2.95
C LEU A 57 47.23 30.29 4.39
N GLY A 58 47.62 29.34 5.24
CA GLY A 58 47.32 29.36 6.68
C GLY A 58 47.85 30.60 7.43
N ASP A 59 48.84 31.32 6.88
CA ASP A 59 49.34 32.58 7.43
C ASP A 59 48.53 33.80 6.94
N MET A 60 47.59 33.61 6.01
CA MET A 60 46.82 34.68 5.37
C MET A 60 45.59 35.01 6.21
N PRO A 61 45.47 36.23 6.78
CA PRO A 61 44.36 36.59 7.64
C PRO A 61 43.08 36.77 6.84
N VAL A 62 42.09 35.92 7.13
CA VAL A 62 40.76 35.94 6.49
C VAL A 62 39.70 36.22 7.54
N ALA A 63 38.89 37.25 7.32
CA ALA A 63 37.79 37.56 8.23
C ALA A 63 36.52 36.80 7.83
N VAL A 64 35.80 36.26 8.80
CA VAL A 64 34.46 35.70 8.64
C VAL A 64 33.50 36.50 9.51
N VAL A 65 32.46 37.04 8.87
CA VAL A 65 31.38 37.78 9.50
C VAL A 65 30.15 36.87 9.45
N ASN A 66 29.59 36.55 10.62
CA ASN A 66 28.36 35.78 10.72
C ASN A 66 27.21 36.67 11.20
N GLU A 67 26.27 36.96 10.30
CA GLU A 67 25.05 37.71 10.61
C GLU A 67 23.83 36.77 10.70
N ASP A 68 23.99 35.47 10.42
CA ASP A 68 22.91 34.46 10.36
C ASP A 68 22.14 34.32 11.68
N LYS A 69 20.80 34.30 11.59
CA LYS A 69 19.90 34.19 12.75
C LYS A 69 19.47 32.74 13.04
N GLY A 70 19.81 31.79 12.16
CA GLY A 70 19.33 30.42 12.24
C GLY A 70 17.90 30.26 11.71
N ALA A 71 17.44 29.01 11.59
CA ALA A 71 16.11 28.66 11.09
C ALA A 71 15.49 27.51 11.89
N VAL A 72 14.20 27.22 11.66
CA VAL A 72 13.51 26.06 12.24
C VAL A 72 12.92 25.22 11.11
N MET A 73 13.30 23.95 11.04
CA MET A 73 12.78 22.98 10.07
C MET A 73 12.27 21.75 10.83
N ASP A 74 11.01 21.37 10.60
CA ASP A 74 10.37 20.21 11.23
C ASP A 74 10.52 20.15 12.78
N GLY A 75 10.44 21.31 13.44
CA GLY A 75 10.55 21.44 14.90
C GLY A 75 11.99 21.40 15.45
N LYS A 76 13.01 21.23 14.61
CA LYS A 76 14.43 21.31 14.99
C LYS A 76 15.00 22.68 14.63
N LYS A 77 15.77 23.26 15.55
CA LYS A 77 16.50 24.52 15.34
C LYS A 77 17.78 24.23 14.55
N LEU A 78 17.97 24.89 13.43
CA LEU A 78 19.13 24.79 12.54
C LEU A 78 19.95 26.08 12.59
N GLN A 79 21.26 25.97 12.74
CA GLN A 79 22.19 27.10 12.82
C GLN A 79 23.35 26.92 11.83
N ILE A 80 23.01 26.83 10.54
CA ILE A 80 23.94 26.47 9.47
C ILE A 80 25.07 27.50 9.37
N GLY A 81 24.80 28.79 9.57
CA GLY A 81 25.85 29.81 9.58
C GLY A 81 26.83 29.65 10.73
N GLU A 82 26.35 29.28 11.93
CA GLU A 82 27.20 29.08 13.10
C GLU A 82 28.02 27.78 13.02
N ASP A 83 27.43 26.72 12.47
CA ASP A 83 28.13 25.47 12.18
C ASP A 83 29.20 25.66 11.12
N LEU A 84 28.92 26.44 10.05
CA LEU A 84 29.91 26.80 9.03
C LEU A 84 31.10 27.58 9.62
N VAL A 85 30.86 28.54 10.52
CA VAL A 85 31.95 29.29 11.18
C VAL A 85 32.81 28.38 12.06
N ARG A 86 32.21 27.38 12.69
CA ARG A 86 32.92 26.39 13.51
C ARG A 86 33.83 25.54 12.63
N GLU A 87 33.30 25.00 11.54
CA GLU A 87 34.05 24.20 10.56
C GLU A 87 35.23 24.98 9.95
N LEU A 88 34.98 26.24 9.58
CA LEU A 88 36.01 27.13 9.04
C LEU A 88 37.12 27.35 10.07
N ARG A 89 36.80 27.55 11.35
CA ARG A 89 37.81 27.76 12.40
C ARG A 89 38.63 26.51 12.72
N ASP A 90 38.06 25.33 12.52
CA ASP A 90 38.73 24.07 12.83
C ASP A 90 39.67 23.61 11.70
N ASN A 91 39.62 24.25 10.52
CA ASN A 91 40.56 23.99 9.41
C ASN A 91 41.74 24.98 9.40
N ASP A 92 42.90 24.49 8.92
CA ASP A 92 44.16 25.25 8.86
C ASP A 92 44.41 25.88 7.47
N ASP A 93 43.38 25.97 6.62
CA ASP A 93 43.55 26.45 5.24
C ASP A 93 43.88 27.95 5.17
N PHE A 94 43.37 28.74 6.13
CA PHE A 94 43.60 30.18 6.27
C PHE A 94 43.69 30.59 7.77
N ASP A 95 44.23 31.77 8.07
CA ASP A 95 44.17 32.34 9.43
C ASP A 95 42.80 32.97 9.67
N TRP A 96 41.82 32.14 10.02
CA TRP A 96 40.43 32.55 10.20
C TRP A 96 40.24 33.45 11.43
N LYS A 97 39.73 34.66 11.19
CA LYS A 97 39.38 35.63 12.22
C LYS A 97 37.89 35.95 12.16
N THR A 98 37.19 35.85 13.27
CA THR A 98 35.82 36.36 13.35
C THR A 98 35.83 37.85 13.66
N ALA A 99 35.04 38.63 12.95
CA ALA A 99 34.89 40.06 13.19
C ALA A 99 33.47 40.53 12.83
N ASP A 100 33.07 41.66 13.40
CA ASP A 100 31.85 42.35 12.99
C ASP A 100 32.04 42.93 11.58
N ARG A 101 30.96 43.07 10.81
CA ARG A 101 31.01 43.51 9.41
C ARG A 101 31.83 44.77 9.19
N GLU A 102 31.59 45.79 10.01
CA GLU A 102 32.29 47.09 9.92
C GLU A 102 33.79 46.93 10.15
N LYS A 103 34.20 46.20 11.20
CA LYS A 103 35.62 45.92 11.53
C LYS A 103 36.29 45.04 10.47
N ALA A 104 35.56 44.09 9.90
CA ALA A 104 36.08 43.22 8.85
C ALA A 104 36.33 44.02 7.56
N MET A 105 35.41 44.90 7.18
CA MET A 105 35.53 45.75 5.99
C MET A 105 36.60 46.83 6.14
N ASP A 106 36.68 47.49 7.29
CA ASP A 106 37.75 48.45 7.57
C ASP A 106 39.10 47.72 7.66
N GLY A 107 39.13 46.54 8.27
CA GLY A 107 40.33 45.69 8.25
C GLY A 107 40.74 45.23 6.85
N LEU A 108 39.80 45.06 5.91
CA LEU A 108 40.12 44.78 4.51
C LEU A 108 40.73 46.01 3.81
N LYS A 109 40.16 47.20 4.04
CA LYS A 109 40.68 48.48 3.51
C LYS A 109 42.06 48.84 4.08
N ASP A 110 42.28 48.58 5.36
CA ASP A 110 43.55 48.82 6.06
C ASP A 110 44.55 47.68 5.84
N HIS A 111 44.22 46.69 4.99
CA HIS A 111 45.04 45.52 4.66
C HIS A 111 45.41 44.64 5.87
N LYS A 112 44.61 44.70 6.93
CA LYS A 112 44.66 43.79 8.09
C LYS A 112 44.09 42.42 7.74
N TYR A 113 43.06 42.39 6.90
CA TYR A 113 42.49 41.16 6.34
C TYR A 113 42.75 41.14 4.83
N SER A 114 43.07 39.97 4.31
CA SER A 114 43.28 39.78 2.87
C SER A 114 41.99 39.40 2.14
N LEU A 115 41.01 38.86 2.88
CA LEU A 115 39.72 38.40 2.38
C LEU A 115 38.69 38.55 3.50
N VAL A 116 37.44 38.87 3.15
CA VAL A 116 36.31 38.87 4.09
C VAL A 116 35.17 38.03 3.53
N PHE A 117 34.71 37.03 4.26
CA PHE A 117 33.45 36.33 4.01
C PHE A 117 32.34 36.89 4.89
N VAL A 118 31.14 37.01 4.33
CA VAL A 118 29.95 37.45 5.05
C VAL A 118 28.83 36.45 4.82
N ILE A 119 28.36 35.87 5.93
CA ILE A 119 27.17 35.02 6.02
C ILE A 119 25.99 35.95 6.37
N PRO A 120 24.99 36.12 5.49
CA PRO A 120 23.88 37.05 5.71
C PRO A 120 22.88 36.54 6.75
N GLU A 121 22.01 37.43 7.23
CA GLU A 121 21.02 37.12 8.28
C GLU A 121 20.03 35.99 7.95
N ASP A 122 19.73 35.81 6.66
CA ASP A 122 18.75 34.87 6.13
C ASP A 122 19.38 33.58 5.60
N PHE A 123 20.65 33.34 5.90
CA PHE A 123 21.41 32.21 5.35
C PHE A 123 20.79 30.86 5.74
N SER A 124 20.59 30.61 7.04
CA SER A 124 19.94 29.38 7.50
C SER A 124 18.48 29.30 7.06
N GLU A 125 17.76 30.43 6.99
CA GLU A 125 16.36 30.46 6.56
C GLU A 125 16.24 30.01 5.10
N LYS A 126 16.97 30.66 4.18
CA LYS A 126 17.03 30.31 2.76
C LYS A 126 17.49 28.87 2.56
N ALA A 127 18.50 28.43 3.32
CA ALA A 127 18.98 27.06 3.29
C ALA A 127 17.93 26.02 3.71
N THR A 128 16.80 26.40 4.32
CA THR A 128 15.65 25.53 4.67
C THR A 128 14.43 25.69 3.75
N THR A 129 14.46 26.59 2.77
CA THR A 129 13.30 26.89 1.90
C THR A 129 13.02 25.83 0.84
N LEU A 130 13.75 24.72 0.79
CA LEU A 130 13.63 23.70 -0.25
C LEU A 130 12.24 23.04 -0.32
N LYS A 131 11.53 22.96 0.81
CA LYS A 131 10.14 22.43 0.91
C LYS A 131 9.07 23.49 0.56
N ASN A 132 9.45 24.75 0.39
CA ASN A 132 8.52 25.82 0.05
C ASN A 132 8.20 25.78 -1.46
N GLU A 133 7.06 26.36 -1.86
CA GLU A 133 6.67 26.46 -3.29
C GLU A 133 7.68 27.26 -4.15
N SER A 134 8.56 28.05 -3.53
CA SER A 134 9.60 28.84 -4.21
C SER A 134 10.90 28.81 -3.43
N PRO A 135 11.76 27.79 -3.64
CA PRO A 135 13.02 27.66 -2.93
C PRO A 135 14.00 28.77 -3.35
N GLN A 136 14.74 29.31 -2.38
CA GLN A 136 15.78 30.31 -2.61
C GLN A 136 17.15 29.79 -2.18
N PRO A 137 18.20 29.97 -2.99
CA PRO A 137 19.55 29.57 -2.62
C PRO A 137 20.07 30.42 -1.46
N ALA A 138 20.79 29.79 -0.53
CA ALA A 138 21.56 30.50 0.48
C ALA A 138 22.78 31.16 -0.18
N GLU A 139 22.98 32.45 0.05
CA GLU A 139 24.05 33.23 -0.58
C GLU A 139 25.17 33.51 0.42
N LEU A 140 26.42 33.27 0.01
CA LEU A 140 27.61 33.69 0.74
C LEU A 140 28.28 34.82 -0.03
N SER A 141 28.57 35.94 0.63
CA SER A 141 29.31 37.04 0.02
C SER A 141 30.77 36.98 0.41
N TYR A 142 31.68 37.30 -0.52
CA TYR A 142 33.09 37.49 -0.20
C TYR A 142 33.62 38.80 -0.80
N TYR A 143 34.63 39.37 -0.16
CA TYR A 143 35.21 40.67 -0.51
C TYR A 143 36.74 40.59 -0.52
N VAL A 144 37.33 41.15 -1.57
CA VAL A 144 38.78 41.23 -1.85
C VAL A 144 39.14 42.64 -2.29
N ASP A 145 40.39 43.05 -2.09
CA ASP A 145 40.94 44.29 -2.66
C ASP A 145 41.93 43.98 -3.80
N ASP A 146 41.40 43.89 -5.01
CA ASP A 146 42.18 43.66 -6.25
C ASP A 146 43.14 44.82 -6.56
N GLY A 147 42.88 46.02 -6.04
CA GLY A 147 43.70 47.20 -6.27
C GLY A 147 45.04 47.13 -5.53
N TYR A 148 45.09 46.42 -4.40
CA TYR A 148 46.28 46.27 -3.58
C TYR A 148 47.16 45.09 -4.04
N ASN A 149 46.58 43.91 -4.30
CA ASN A 149 47.31 42.74 -4.78
C ASN A 149 46.44 41.76 -5.58
N TYR A 150 46.68 41.67 -6.89
CA TYR A 150 45.98 40.76 -7.80
C TYR A 150 46.07 39.26 -7.41
N LEU A 151 47.19 38.83 -6.82
CA LEU A 151 47.39 37.44 -6.42
C LEU A 151 46.44 37.07 -5.25
N THR A 152 46.26 38.00 -4.32
CA THR A 152 45.33 37.85 -3.19
C THR A 152 43.89 37.61 -3.67
N SER A 153 43.45 38.33 -4.70
CA SER A 153 42.12 38.17 -5.28
C SER A 153 41.93 36.85 -6.01
N THR A 154 42.96 36.40 -6.73
CA THR A 154 42.94 35.10 -7.42
C THR A 154 42.91 33.93 -6.42
N ILE A 155 43.61 34.06 -5.29
CA ILE A 155 43.55 33.10 -4.18
C ILE A 155 42.17 33.15 -3.53
N GLY A 156 41.66 34.35 -3.25
CA GLY A 156 40.34 34.56 -2.62
C GLY A 156 39.18 34.00 -3.43
N SER A 157 39.19 34.14 -4.77
CA SER A 157 38.13 33.59 -5.62
C SER A 157 38.11 32.06 -5.60
N LYS A 158 39.28 31.41 -5.64
CA LYS A 158 39.38 29.94 -5.54
C LYS A 158 38.95 29.43 -4.17
N ALA A 159 39.31 30.16 -3.11
CA ALA A 159 38.86 29.85 -1.76
C ALA A 159 37.33 29.94 -1.62
N ALA A 160 36.73 30.98 -2.20
CA ALA A 160 35.27 31.14 -2.21
C ALA A 160 34.55 30.04 -2.99
N GLU A 161 35.10 29.59 -4.12
CA GLU A 161 34.56 28.45 -4.89
C GLU A 161 34.63 27.14 -4.09
N SER A 162 35.76 26.86 -3.44
CA SER A 162 35.91 25.66 -2.61
C SER A 162 34.96 25.65 -1.41
N LEU A 163 34.82 26.80 -0.74
CA LEU A 163 33.89 26.95 0.39
C LEU A 163 32.43 26.77 -0.05
N LYS A 164 32.05 27.33 -1.20
CA LYS A 164 30.72 27.10 -1.79
C LYS A 164 30.45 25.62 -2.04
N GLU A 165 31.43 24.87 -2.53
CA GLU A 165 31.30 23.44 -2.81
C GLU A 165 31.11 22.63 -1.53
N GLN A 166 31.91 22.92 -0.48
CA GLN A 166 31.76 22.28 0.83
C GLN A 166 30.37 22.54 1.46
N VAL A 167 29.94 23.81 1.49
CA VAL A 167 28.60 24.18 1.99
C VAL A 167 27.50 23.48 1.22
N SER A 168 27.59 23.43 -0.11
CA SER A 168 26.57 22.78 -0.96
C SER A 168 26.47 21.28 -0.67
N ARG A 169 27.61 20.60 -0.43
CA ARG A 169 27.64 19.18 -0.06
C ARG A 169 26.96 18.94 1.28
N GLU A 170 27.31 19.67 2.34
CA GLU A 170 26.74 19.44 3.67
C GLU A 170 25.24 19.67 3.70
N VAL A 171 24.77 20.74 3.04
CA VAL A 171 23.34 21.01 2.89
C VAL A 171 22.65 19.86 2.15
N THR A 172 23.23 19.38 1.05
CA THR A 172 22.66 18.26 0.26
C THR A 172 22.63 16.94 1.05
N LYS A 173 23.65 16.67 1.88
CA LYS A 173 23.72 15.48 2.74
C LYS A 173 22.59 15.47 3.76
N ALA A 174 22.41 16.58 4.50
CA ALA A 174 21.34 16.71 5.48
C ALA A 174 19.93 16.55 4.85
N TYR A 175 19.77 16.99 3.60
CA TYR A 175 18.53 16.77 2.85
C TYR A 175 18.30 15.31 2.48
N ALA A 176 19.32 14.63 1.96
CA ALA A 176 19.22 13.22 1.57
C ALA A 176 18.82 12.34 2.76
N GLU A 177 19.41 12.56 3.94
CA GLU A 177 19.06 11.86 5.18
C GLU A 177 17.58 12.03 5.55
N THR A 178 17.06 13.26 5.44
CA THR A 178 15.65 13.57 5.74
C THR A 178 14.68 12.89 4.77
N VAL A 179 15.03 12.86 3.47
CA VAL A 179 14.24 12.17 2.45
C VAL A 179 14.23 10.67 2.68
N PHE A 180 15.39 10.06 2.96
CA PHE A 180 15.45 8.64 3.22
C PHE A 180 14.73 8.24 4.51
N ALA A 181 14.81 9.05 5.57
CA ALA A 181 14.02 8.82 6.79
C ALA A 181 12.50 8.84 6.50
N SER A 182 12.04 9.79 5.68
CA SER A 182 10.62 9.87 5.29
C SER A 182 10.16 8.67 4.47
N ILE A 183 11.04 8.08 3.65
CA ILE A 183 10.77 6.84 2.91
C ILE A 183 10.67 5.65 3.87
N GLY A 184 11.51 5.60 4.91
CA GLY A 184 11.43 4.61 5.99
C GLY A 184 10.09 4.67 6.75
N ASP A 185 9.63 5.87 7.11
CA ASP A 185 8.33 6.06 7.76
C ASP A 185 7.17 5.61 6.84
N ALA A 186 7.24 5.93 5.54
CA ALA A 186 6.28 5.47 4.55
C ALA A 186 6.28 3.93 4.42
N ALA A 187 7.46 3.29 4.47
CA ALA A 187 7.59 1.83 4.46
C ALA A 187 6.85 1.19 5.65
N SER A 188 6.98 1.77 6.85
CA SER A 188 6.24 1.33 8.03
C SER A 188 4.73 1.51 7.83
N GLY A 189 4.29 2.67 7.33
CA GLY A 189 2.88 2.92 7.05
C GLY A 189 2.26 1.96 6.02
N PHE A 190 3.02 1.55 5.00
CA PHE A 190 2.59 0.49 4.09
C PHE A 190 2.51 -0.87 4.78
N GLY A 191 3.40 -1.17 5.73
CA GLY A 191 3.34 -2.37 6.55
C GLY A 191 2.06 -2.44 7.39
N ASP A 192 1.75 -1.36 8.13
CA ASP A 192 0.54 -1.28 8.95
C ASP A 192 -0.74 -1.40 8.09
N ALA A 193 -0.74 -0.78 6.91
CA ALA A 193 -1.86 -0.87 5.97
C ALA A 193 -1.99 -2.28 5.36
N ALA A 194 -0.88 -2.97 5.11
CA ALA A 194 -0.87 -4.36 4.66
C ALA A 194 -1.48 -5.29 5.71
N ASP A 195 -1.11 -5.12 6.98
CA ASP A 195 -1.65 -5.87 8.11
C ASP A 195 -3.15 -5.60 8.29
N GLY A 196 -3.57 -4.34 8.19
CA GLY A 196 -5.00 -3.98 8.23
C GLY A 196 -5.81 -4.61 7.09
N ALA A 197 -5.26 -4.64 5.87
CA ALA A 197 -5.88 -5.32 4.74
C ALA A 197 -5.93 -6.85 4.92
N ALA A 198 -4.92 -7.46 5.55
CA ALA A 198 -4.94 -8.88 5.90
C ALA A 198 -6.05 -9.20 6.92
N GLN A 199 -6.19 -8.38 7.97
CA GLN A 199 -7.28 -8.53 8.95
C GLN A 199 -8.66 -8.41 8.30
N LEU A 200 -8.80 -7.50 7.32
CA LEU A 200 -10.05 -7.37 6.56
C LEU A 200 -10.33 -8.61 5.71
N ALA A 201 -9.31 -9.20 5.09
CA ALA A 201 -9.44 -10.46 4.34
C ALA A 201 -9.89 -11.62 5.26
N ASP A 202 -9.25 -11.77 6.43
CA ASP A 202 -9.62 -12.80 7.42
C ASP A 202 -11.06 -12.61 7.96
N GLY A 203 -11.45 -11.35 8.20
CA GLY A 203 -12.81 -11.00 8.60
C GLY A 203 -13.84 -11.32 7.51
N ALA A 204 -13.50 -11.03 6.23
CA ALA A 204 -14.33 -11.38 5.09
C ALA A 204 -14.49 -12.90 4.98
N LYS A 205 -13.41 -13.67 5.10
CA LYS A 205 -13.47 -15.13 5.11
C LYS A 205 -14.40 -15.69 6.20
N SER A 206 -14.30 -15.15 7.42
CA SER A 206 -15.20 -15.54 8.51
C SER A 206 -16.68 -15.23 8.20
N ALA A 207 -16.93 -14.10 7.51
CA ALA A 207 -18.26 -13.72 7.07
C ALA A 207 -18.77 -14.62 5.92
N GLU A 208 -17.90 -15.08 5.03
CA GLU A 208 -18.21 -16.04 3.96
C GLU A 208 -18.69 -17.37 4.55
N GLU A 209 -17.95 -17.91 5.53
CA GLU A 209 -18.35 -19.11 6.27
C GLU A 209 -19.71 -18.92 6.97
N GLY A 210 -19.96 -17.72 7.52
CA GLY A 210 -21.25 -17.34 8.09
C GLY A 210 -22.39 -17.35 7.06
N ALA A 211 -22.15 -16.79 5.87
CA ALA A 211 -23.12 -16.78 4.77
C ALA A 211 -23.42 -18.19 4.26
N GLN A 212 -22.41 -19.07 4.16
CA GLN A 212 -22.60 -20.48 3.83
C GLN A 212 -23.46 -21.20 4.86
N ARG A 213 -23.16 -21.02 6.16
CA ARG A 213 -23.98 -21.59 7.25
C ARG A 213 -25.42 -21.09 7.21
N LEU A 214 -25.64 -19.81 6.88
CA LEU A 214 -26.97 -19.25 6.71
C LEU A 214 -27.71 -19.95 5.57
N ARG A 215 -27.08 -20.09 4.39
CA ARG A 215 -27.64 -20.80 3.24
C ARG A 215 -28.03 -22.25 3.58
N ASP A 216 -27.15 -22.98 4.25
CA ASP A 216 -27.41 -24.37 4.63
C ASP A 216 -28.61 -24.49 5.57
N ASN A 217 -28.74 -23.58 6.52
CA ASN A 217 -29.88 -23.56 7.43
C ASN A 217 -31.18 -23.10 6.74
N LEU A 218 -31.11 -22.21 5.75
CA LEU A 218 -32.26 -21.84 4.92
C LEU A 218 -32.72 -23.00 4.04
N ALA A 219 -31.79 -23.81 3.52
CA ALA A 219 -32.14 -25.05 2.82
C ALA A 219 -32.87 -26.03 3.75
N LYS A 220 -32.39 -26.19 5.00
CA LYS A 220 -33.09 -27.00 6.02
C LYS A 220 -34.47 -26.45 6.36
N LEU A 221 -34.60 -25.13 6.51
CA LEU A 221 -35.88 -24.46 6.79
C LEU A 221 -36.86 -24.67 5.64
N THR A 222 -36.40 -24.54 4.39
CA THR A 222 -37.21 -24.79 3.18
C THR A 222 -37.67 -26.25 3.12
N GLY A 223 -36.78 -27.20 3.41
CA GLY A 223 -37.12 -28.62 3.53
C GLY A 223 -38.18 -28.88 4.61
N GLY A 224 -37.96 -28.36 5.82
CA GLY A 224 -38.92 -28.50 6.93
C GLY A 224 -40.28 -27.83 6.66
N ALA A 225 -40.29 -26.66 6.01
CA ALA A 225 -41.52 -26.00 5.58
C ALA A 225 -42.28 -26.82 4.54
N THR A 226 -41.57 -27.50 3.63
CA THR A 226 -42.16 -28.41 2.63
C THR A 226 -42.77 -29.65 3.27
N ASP A 227 -42.07 -30.25 4.24
CA ASP A 227 -42.58 -31.39 5.02
C ASP A 227 -43.83 -31.00 5.81
N LEU A 228 -43.78 -29.84 6.48
CA LEU A 228 -44.92 -29.33 7.23
C LEU A 228 -46.09 -28.97 6.32
N LYS A 229 -45.85 -28.40 5.14
CA LYS A 229 -46.88 -28.15 4.11
C LYS A 229 -47.56 -29.45 3.69
N THR A 230 -46.79 -30.52 3.49
CA THR A 230 -47.32 -31.85 3.18
C THR A 230 -48.16 -32.39 4.34
N GLY A 231 -47.71 -32.22 5.59
CA GLY A 231 -48.46 -32.59 6.80
C GLY A 231 -49.79 -31.84 6.92
N VAL A 232 -49.77 -30.51 6.75
CA VAL A 232 -50.97 -29.65 6.76
C VAL A 232 -51.94 -30.04 5.64
N ALA A 233 -51.44 -30.37 4.44
CA ALA A 233 -52.29 -30.83 3.35
C ALA A 233 -52.98 -32.18 3.67
N LYS A 234 -52.26 -33.13 4.29
CA LYS A 234 -52.86 -34.39 4.77
C LYS A 234 -53.94 -34.12 5.82
N LEU A 235 -53.67 -33.20 6.75
CA LEU A 235 -54.61 -32.85 7.81
C LEU A 235 -55.84 -32.11 7.25
N ALA A 236 -55.67 -31.25 6.25
CA ALA A 236 -56.76 -30.58 5.55
C ALA A 236 -57.68 -31.59 4.85
N ASN A 237 -57.09 -32.57 4.13
CA ASN A 237 -57.85 -33.66 3.53
C ASN A 237 -58.61 -34.48 4.58
N GLY A 238 -57.98 -34.79 5.72
CA GLY A 238 -58.65 -35.46 6.84
C GLY A 238 -59.79 -34.64 7.44
N SER A 239 -59.61 -33.32 7.54
CA SER A 239 -60.65 -32.37 7.99
C SER A 239 -61.82 -32.31 7.02
N ASP A 240 -61.58 -32.34 5.70
CA ASP A 240 -62.65 -32.40 4.69
C ASP A 240 -63.43 -33.72 4.75
N GLN A 241 -62.74 -34.84 4.99
CA GLN A 241 -63.37 -36.14 5.22
C GLN A 241 -64.23 -36.14 6.50
N LEU A 242 -63.70 -35.59 7.60
CA LEU A 242 -64.43 -35.44 8.85
C LEU A 242 -65.68 -34.56 8.66
N LEU A 243 -65.55 -33.41 8.01
CA LEU A 243 -66.67 -32.51 7.71
C LEU A 243 -67.76 -33.24 6.92
N SER A 244 -67.36 -34.02 5.92
CA SER A 244 -68.28 -34.84 5.12
C SER A 244 -68.98 -35.91 5.95
N GLY A 245 -68.25 -36.57 6.87
CA GLY A 245 -68.82 -37.56 7.80
C GLY A 245 -69.82 -36.94 8.77
N VAL A 246 -69.49 -35.79 9.35
CA VAL A 246 -70.36 -35.04 10.27
C VAL A 246 -71.62 -34.57 9.55
N LYS A 247 -71.52 -34.06 8.32
CA LYS A 247 -72.70 -33.71 7.49
C LYS A 247 -73.63 -34.90 7.25
N LYS A 248 -73.06 -36.08 6.97
CA LYS A 248 -73.87 -37.32 6.83
C LYS A 248 -74.56 -37.70 8.13
N ALA A 249 -73.86 -37.58 9.26
CA ALA A 249 -74.44 -37.85 10.57
C ALA A 249 -75.54 -36.84 10.94
N ASP A 250 -75.36 -35.55 10.64
CA ASP A 250 -76.37 -34.51 10.86
C ASP A 250 -77.63 -34.77 10.04
N ASN A 251 -77.48 -35.11 8.76
CA ASN A 251 -78.60 -35.52 7.91
C ASN A 251 -79.32 -36.76 8.46
N GLY A 252 -78.56 -37.76 8.94
CA GLY A 252 -79.11 -38.97 9.57
C GLY A 252 -79.86 -38.67 10.86
N SER A 253 -79.34 -37.76 11.70
CA SER A 253 -80.00 -37.29 12.92
C SER A 253 -81.30 -36.55 12.60
N ALA A 254 -81.32 -35.72 11.54
CA ALA A 254 -82.54 -35.06 11.07
C ALA A 254 -83.60 -36.08 10.60
N SER A 255 -83.18 -37.11 9.85
CA SER A 255 -84.09 -38.20 9.44
C SER A 255 -84.62 -39.00 10.63
N LEU A 256 -83.79 -39.29 11.62
CA LEU A 256 -84.21 -39.95 12.87
C LEU A 256 -85.24 -39.10 13.62
N SER A 257 -84.98 -37.80 13.79
CA SER A 257 -85.91 -36.87 14.44
C SER A 257 -87.27 -36.85 13.73
N GLN A 258 -87.27 -36.81 12.39
CA GLN A 258 -88.49 -36.86 11.60
C GLN A 258 -89.24 -38.20 11.77
N GLY A 259 -88.53 -39.33 11.77
CA GLY A 259 -89.11 -40.65 12.00
C GLY A 259 -89.71 -40.80 13.40
N LEU A 260 -89.06 -40.26 14.43
CA LEU A 260 -89.57 -40.24 15.80
C LEU A 260 -90.85 -39.40 15.92
N ALA A 261 -90.91 -38.23 15.25
CA ALA A 261 -92.11 -37.41 15.19
C ALA A 261 -93.28 -38.14 14.51
N GLN A 262 -93.01 -38.88 13.42
CA GLN A 262 -94.01 -39.71 12.75
C GLN A 262 -94.52 -40.85 13.64
N LEU A 263 -93.63 -41.54 14.35
CA LEU A 263 -94.01 -42.56 15.33
C LEU A 263 -94.86 -41.98 16.46
N GLN A 264 -94.56 -40.76 16.91
CA GLN A 264 -95.30 -40.11 18.00
C GLN A 264 -96.73 -39.78 17.56
N ALA A 265 -96.88 -39.26 16.33
CA ALA A 265 -98.19 -39.04 15.73
C ALA A 265 -98.99 -40.35 15.58
N GLY A 266 -98.36 -41.42 15.11
CA GLY A 266 -98.97 -42.75 14.99
C GLY A 266 -99.37 -43.35 16.34
N GLY A 267 -98.53 -43.20 17.37
CA GLY A 267 -98.84 -43.60 18.74
C GLY A 267 -100.06 -42.87 19.30
N GLY A 268 -100.17 -41.56 19.03
CA GLY A 268 -101.35 -40.77 19.38
C GLY A 268 -102.63 -41.23 18.68
N GLN A 269 -102.55 -41.57 17.39
CA GLN A 269 -103.67 -42.15 16.64
C GLN A 269 -104.11 -43.50 17.20
N LEU A 270 -103.15 -44.38 17.56
CA LEU A 270 -103.47 -45.69 18.12
C LEU A 270 -104.11 -45.57 19.51
N ALA A 271 -103.62 -44.65 20.36
CA ALA A 271 -104.22 -44.36 21.66
C ALA A 271 -105.67 -43.86 21.52
N ALA A 272 -105.93 -42.95 20.57
CA ALA A 272 -107.29 -42.49 20.28
C ALA A 272 -108.20 -43.63 19.82
N GLY A 273 -107.71 -44.52 18.95
CA GLY A 273 -108.46 -45.70 18.50
C GLY A 273 -108.73 -46.70 19.64
N ALA A 274 -107.78 -46.91 20.54
CA ALA A 274 -107.94 -47.74 21.73
C ALA A 274 -109.02 -47.17 22.66
N ALA A 275 -109.03 -45.86 22.92
CA ALA A 275 -110.06 -45.20 23.72
C ALA A 275 -111.47 -45.32 23.10
N GLN A 276 -111.57 -45.21 21.77
CA GLN A 276 -112.83 -45.44 21.05
C GLN A 276 -113.30 -46.89 21.19
N ALA A 277 -112.39 -47.87 21.05
CA ALA A 277 -112.70 -49.28 21.23
C ALA A 277 -113.15 -49.60 22.67
N ALA A 278 -112.56 -48.96 23.69
CA ALA A 278 -112.95 -49.13 25.09
C ALA A 278 -114.39 -48.64 25.30
N THR A 279 -114.70 -47.45 24.80
CA THR A 279 -116.04 -46.87 24.85
C THR A 279 -117.07 -47.79 24.17
N GLY A 280 -116.70 -48.39 23.03
CA GLY A 280 -117.52 -49.39 22.33
C GLY A 280 -117.72 -50.68 23.13
N ALA A 281 -116.67 -51.20 23.76
CA ALA A 281 -116.75 -52.40 24.61
C ALA A 281 -117.65 -52.17 25.83
N ASP A 282 -117.53 -51.02 26.49
CA ASP A 282 -118.40 -50.62 27.61
C ASP A 282 -119.87 -50.50 27.19
N SER A 283 -120.12 -49.98 25.98
CA SER A 283 -121.47 -49.88 25.41
C SER A 283 -122.07 -51.27 25.13
N VAL A 284 -121.28 -52.19 24.57
CA VAL A 284 -121.70 -53.58 24.32
C VAL A 284 -121.97 -54.32 25.63
N ALA A 285 -121.10 -54.19 26.62
CA ALA A 285 -121.28 -54.80 27.94
C ALA A 285 -122.57 -54.31 28.62
N SER A 286 -122.82 -52.99 28.56
CA SER A 286 -124.03 -52.38 29.12
C SER A 286 -125.29 -52.85 28.40
N GLY A 287 -125.28 -52.90 27.06
CA GLY A 287 -126.39 -53.41 26.26
C GLY A 287 -126.66 -54.90 26.50
N ALA A 288 -125.61 -55.73 26.61
CA ALA A 288 -125.72 -57.15 26.93
C ALA A 288 -126.37 -57.36 28.31
N LYS A 289 -126.00 -56.55 29.31
CA LYS A 289 -126.60 -56.58 30.65
C LYS A 289 -128.08 -56.22 30.62
N GLN A 290 -128.46 -55.13 29.94
CA GLN A 290 -129.86 -54.72 29.81
C GLN A 290 -130.71 -55.78 29.10
N LEU A 291 -130.15 -56.43 28.07
CA LEU A 291 -130.84 -57.48 27.33
C LEU A 291 -130.95 -58.78 28.16
N ALA A 292 -129.98 -59.08 29.04
CA ALA A 292 -130.04 -60.17 30.00
C ALA A 292 -131.12 -59.96 31.07
N GLU A 293 -131.24 -58.73 31.59
CA GLU A 293 -132.33 -58.36 32.51
C GLU A 293 -133.70 -58.52 31.82
N SER A 294 -133.82 -58.11 30.56
CA SER A 294 -135.04 -58.27 29.75
C SER A 294 -135.33 -59.74 29.42
N GLY A 295 -134.29 -60.52 29.10
CA GLY A 295 -134.40 -61.96 28.84
C GLY A 295 -134.84 -62.75 30.07
N LYS A 296 -134.34 -62.38 31.26
CA LYS A 296 -134.80 -62.92 32.54
C LYS A 296 -136.29 -62.60 32.76
N ALA A 297 -136.70 -61.34 32.57
CA ALA A 297 -138.11 -60.96 32.70
C ALA A 297 -139.02 -61.73 31.72
N LEU A 298 -138.56 -61.97 30.49
CA LEU A 298 -139.28 -62.79 29.52
C LEU A 298 -139.36 -64.27 29.95
N ALA A 299 -138.28 -64.83 30.48
CA ALA A 299 -138.26 -66.20 31.00
C ALA A 299 -139.18 -66.38 32.22
N ASP A 300 -139.20 -65.39 33.13
CA ASP A 300 -140.08 -65.36 34.30
C ASP A 300 -141.55 -65.25 33.86
N GLY A 301 -141.86 -64.36 32.90
CA GLY A 301 -143.20 -64.22 32.31
C GLY A 301 -143.66 -65.47 31.56
N ALA A 302 -142.78 -66.11 30.80
CA ALA A 302 -143.06 -67.39 30.16
C ALA A 302 -143.32 -68.48 31.21
N SER A 303 -142.53 -68.56 32.27
CA SER A 303 -142.76 -69.52 33.36
C SER A 303 -144.12 -69.31 34.03
N GLY A 304 -144.51 -68.05 34.27
CA GLY A 304 -145.84 -67.69 34.77
C GLY A 304 -146.97 -68.08 33.82
N ALA A 305 -146.83 -67.80 32.53
CA ALA A 305 -147.81 -68.17 31.50
C ALA A 305 -147.93 -69.70 31.36
N LYS A 306 -146.83 -70.45 31.50
CA LYS A 306 -146.83 -71.91 31.53
C LYS A 306 -147.63 -72.44 32.72
N GLN A 307 -147.39 -71.92 33.91
CA GLN A 307 -148.12 -72.32 35.12
C GLN A 307 -149.61 -71.97 35.04
N GLY A 308 -149.94 -70.79 34.51
CA GLY A 308 -151.33 -70.39 34.26
C GLY A 308 -152.02 -71.29 33.24
N SER A 309 -151.33 -71.66 32.16
CA SER A 309 -151.83 -72.59 31.15
C SER A 309 -152.02 -74.01 31.71
N GLU A 310 -151.10 -74.48 32.56
CA GLU A 310 -151.25 -75.77 33.28
C GLU A 310 -152.47 -75.75 34.19
N THR A 311 -152.69 -74.65 34.91
CA THR A 311 -153.85 -74.48 35.78
C THR A 311 -155.15 -74.43 34.97
N LEU A 312 -155.16 -73.70 33.85
CA LEU A 312 -156.31 -73.59 32.95
C LEU A 312 -156.64 -74.94 32.28
N ALA A 313 -155.61 -75.67 31.80
CA ALA A 313 -155.78 -77.00 31.23
C ALA A 313 -156.36 -77.98 32.26
N GLY A 314 -155.79 -77.98 33.48
CA GLY A 314 -156.29 -78.79 34.59
C GLY A 314 -157.76 -78.48 34.92
N GLY A 315 -158.10 -77.21 35.14
CA GLY A 315 -159.47 -76.80 35.47
C GLY A 315 -160.47 -77.02 34.33
N ALA A 316 -160.07 -76.83 33.06
CA ALA A 316 -160.92 -77.10 31.91
C ALA A 316 -161.15 -78.62 31.72
N SER A 317 -160.12 -79.43 31.96
CA SER A 317 -160.21 -80.89 31.95
C SER A 317 -161.11 -81.42 33.09
N GLU A 318 -160.96 -80.87 34.30
CA GLU A 318 -161.83 -81.17 35.44
C GLU A 318 -163.29 -80.77 35.17
N LEU A 319 -163.52 -79.60 34.57
CA LEU A 319 -164.86 -79.16 34.14
C LEU A 319 -165.44 -80.11 33.10
N ALA A 320 -164.67 -80.48 32.07
CA ALA A 320 -165.10 -81.43 31.05
C ALA A 320 -165.45 -82.80 31.67
N ALA A 321 -164.61 -83.29 32.60
CA ALA A 321 -164.85 -84.53 33.32
C ALA A 321 -166.10 -84.46 34.20
N GLY A 322 -166.30 -83.36 34.93
CA GLY A 322 -167.48 -83.12 35.76
C GLY A 322 -168.76 -83.02 34.93
N LEU A 323 -168.73 -82.33 33.78
CA LEU A 323 -169.85 -82.24 32.84
C LEU A 323 -170.19 -83.61 32.24
N LYS A 324 -169.19 -84.43 31.89
CA LYS A 324 -169.40 -85.82 31.44
C LYS A 324 -170.01 -86.69 32.54
N GLN A 325 -169.54 -86.56 33.78
CA GLN A 325 -170.13 -87.25 34.93
C GLN A 325 -171.58 -86.81 35.17
N TYR A 326 -171.87 -85.51 35.06
CA TYR A 326 -173.22 -84.96 35.18
C TYR A 326 -174.15 -85.49 34.08
N ALA A 327 -173.68 -85.53 32.83
CA ALA A 327 -174.38 -86.13 31.69
C ALA A 327 -174.66 -87.63 31.91
N ALA A 328 -173.70 -88.38 32.47
CA ALA A 328 -173.87 -89.79 32.77
C ALA A 328 -174.88 -90.04 33.91
N ALA A 329 -174.96 -89.15 34.89
CA ALA A 329 -175.91 -89.23 36.00
C ALA A 329 -177.36 -88.87 35.59
N HIS A 330 -177.54 -88.10 34.50
CA HIS A 330 -178.85 -87.66 34.00
C HIS A 330 -179.03 -88.09 32.55
N SER A 331 -179.47 -89.33 32.33
CA SER A 331 -179.56 -89.96 31.00
C SER A 331 -180.42 -89.19 29.99
N GLU A 332 -181.42 -88.42 30.44
CA GLU A 332 -182.25 -87.53 29.61
C GLU A 332 -181.44 -86.40 28.96
N LEU A 333 -180.35 -85.95 29.60
CA LEU A 333 -179.49 -84.85 29.17
C LEU A 333 -178.21 -85.34 28.47
N ALA A 334 -177.94 -86.65 28.45
CA ALA A 334 -176.72 -87.21 27.87
C ALA A 334 -176.54 -86.85 26.39
N ASN A 335 -177.65 -86.65 25.66
CA ASN A 335 -177.66 -86.26 24.25
C ASN A 335 -178.08 -84.79 24.02
N ASP A 336 -178.12 -83.95 25.07
CA ASP A 336 -178.42 -82.53 24.91
C ASP A 336 -177.31 -81.81 24.13
N GLU A 337 -177.69 -81.12 23.06
CA GLU A 337 -176.74 -80.48 22.14
C GLU A 337 -175.98 -79.34 22.83
N GLY A 338 -176.61 -78.64 23.79
CA GLY A 338 -175.99 -77.58 24.56
C GLY A 338 -174.91 -78.11 25.50
N LEU A 339 -175.21 -79.19 26.23
CA LEU A 339 -174.27 -79.83 27.15
C LEU A 339 -173.07 -80.44 26.41
N GLN A 340 -173.30 -81.11 25.27
CA GLN A 340 -172.21 -81.65 24.45
C GLN A 340 -171.30 -80.56 23.87
N LYS A 341 -171.86 -79.42 23.45
CA LYS A 341 -171.06 -78.25 23.03
C LYS A 341 -170.22 -77.70 24.17
N LEU A 342 -170.73 -77.69 25.40
CA LEU A 342 -169.98 -77.21 26.56
C LEU A 342 -168.82 -78.15 26.94
N ILE A 343 -169.04 -79.48 26.86
CA ILE A 343 -167.98 -80.49 27.04
C ILE A 343 -166.89 -80.30 25.97
N ALA A 344 -167.28 -80.22 24.69
CA ALA A 344 -166.33 -80.02 23.59
C ALA A 344 -165.57 -78.69 23.72
N ALA A 345 -166.23 -77.62 24.18
CA ALA A 345 -165.58 -76.35 24.45
C ALA A 345 -164.57 -76.44 25.60
N ALA A 346 -164.90 -77.13 26.70
CA ALA A 346 -163.98 -77.35 27.81
C ALA A 346 -162.76 -78.19 27.40
N GLU A 347 -162.95 -79.24 26.59
CA GLU A 347 -161.85 -80.02 26.01
C GLU A 347 -161.00 -79.19 25.04
N ALA A 348 -161.61 -78.37 24.20
CA ALA A 348 -160.89 -77.48 23.29
C ALA A 348 -160.06 -76.42 24.05
N VAL A 349 -160.58 -75.89 25.15
CA VAL A 349 -159.82 -75.00 26.05
C VAL A 349 -158.65 -75.75 26.69
N SER A 350 -158.85 -76.99 27.15
CA SER A 350 -157.76 -77.81 27.69
C SER A 350 -156.66 -78.05 26.65
N ALA A 351 -157.03 -78.46 25.44
CA ALA A 351 -156.08 -78.71 24.35
C ALA A 351 -155.35 -77.42 23.91
N GLY A 352 -156.07 -76.30 23.83
CA GLY A 352 -155.48 -74.99 23.53
C GLY A 352 -154.52 -74.51 24.61
N ALA A 353 -154.84 -74.74 25.89
CA ALA A 353 -153.97 -74.44 27.01
C ALA A 353 -152.70 -75.33 27.02
N ASP A 354 -152.81 -76.61 26.65
CA ASP A 354 -151.65 -77.50 26.46
C ASP A 354 -150.76 -77.06 25.28
N GLN A 355 -151.35 -76.62 24.17
CA GLN A 355 -150.59 -76.03 23.05
C GLN A 355 -149.86 -74.75 23.49
N LEU A 356 -150.54 -73.86 24.23
CA LEU A 356 -149.94 -72.64 24.77
C LEU A 356 -148.79 -72.98 25.72
N LYS A 357 -148.97 -73.95 26.62
CA LYS A 357 -147.92 -74.48 27.51
C LYS A 357 -146.68 -74.94 26.74
N GLN A 358 -146.86 -75.69 25.65
CA GLN A 358 -145.74 -76.13 24.80
C GLN A 358 -145.03 -74.95 24.13
N GLY A 359 -145.78 -74.02 23.52
CA GLY A 359 -145.22 -72.83 22.89
C GLY A 359 -144.43 -71.95 23.87
N VAL A 360 -144.99 -71.73 25.05
CA VAL A 360 -144.36 -70.97 26.14
C VAL A 360 -143.12 -71.68 26.70
N SER A 361 -143.09 -73.02 26.71
CA SER A 361 -141.88 -73.78 27.09
C SER A 361 -140.74 -73.56 26.07
N GLY A 362 -141.08 -73.43 24.78
CA GLY A 362 -140.14 -73.04 23.72
C GLY A 362 -139.58 -71.63 23.93
N VAL A 363 -140.45 -70.66 24.27
CA VAL A 363 -140.04 -69.29 24.59
C VAL A 363 -139.12 -69.24 25.82
N ALA A 364 -139.45 -69.98 26.89
CA ALA A 364 -138.61 -70.05 28.08
C ALA A 364 -137.21 -70.63 27.78
N SER A 365 -137.14 -71.68 26.97
CA SER A 365 -135.86 -72.26 26.53
C SER A 365 -135.04 -71.28 25.67
N GLY A 366 -135.70 -70.59 24.73
CA GLY A 366 -135.06 -69.56 23.90
C GLY A 366 -134.57 -68.38 24.72
N ALA A 367 -135.34 -67.94 25.72
CA ALA A 367 -134.93 -66.88 26.65
C ALA A 367 -133.72 -67.29 27.51
N ALA A 368 -133.67 -68.56 27.96
CA ALA A 368 -132.51 -69.09 28.68
C ALA A 368 -131.24 -69.15 27.82
N GLN A 369 -131.37 -69.60 26.56
CA GLN A 369 -130.26 -69.59 25.59
C GLN A 369 -129.77 -68.18 25.28
N LEU A 370 -130.71 -67.24 25.09
CA LEU A 370 -130.41 -65.83 24.86
C LEU A 370 -129.65 -65.22 26.07
N ASN A 371 -130.10 -65.52 27.29
CA ASN A 371 -129.43 -65.09 28.51
C ASN A 371 -127.99 -65.63 28.64
N ALA A 372 -127.78 -66.91 28.31
CA ALA A 372 -126.43 -67.50 28.28
C ALA A 372 -125.53 -66.83 27.23
N GLY A 373 -126.05 -66.58 26.02
CA GLY A 373 -125.34 -65.87 24.96
C GLY A 373 -124.95 -64.43 25.36
N GLN A 374 -125.82 -63.74 26.09
CA GLN A 374 -125.55 -62.39 26.60
C GLN A 374 -124.50 -62.37 27.70
N GLN A 375 -124.49 -63.36 28.59
CA GLN A 375 -123.43 -63.52 29.60
C GLN A 375 -122.07 -63.70 28.92
N SER A 376 -122.00 -64.58 27.90
CA SER A 376 -120.78 -64.76 27.11
C SER A 376 -120.35 -63.48 26.38
N LEU A 377 -121.31 -62.70 25.84
CA LEU A 377 -121.03 -61.42 25.20
C LEU A 377 -120.50 -60.38 26.20
N ALA A 378 -121.09 -60.29 27.40
CA ALA A 378 -120.63 -59.40 28.46
C ALA A 378 -119.22 -59.77 28.94
N GLU A 379 -118.94 -61.08 29.11
CA GLU A 379 -117.60 -61.57 29.43
C GLU A 379 -116.59 -61.24 28.30
N GLY A 380 -116.99 -61.41 27.04
CA GLY A 380 -116.18 -61.05 25.88
C GLY A 380 -115.84 -59.56 25.84
N ALA A 381 -116.83 -58.71 26.11
CA ALA A 381 -116.63 -57.26 26.23
C ALA A 381 -115.71 -56.90 27.40
N GLY A 382 -115.84 -57.57 28.55
CA GLY A 382 -114.93 -57.38 29.69
C GLY A 382 -113.48 -57.80 29.39
N LYS A 383 -113.28 -58.89 28.64
CA LYS A 383 -111.95 -59.31 28.17
C LYS A 383 -111.35 -58.30 27.18
N LEU A 384 -112.17 -57.77 26.26
CA LEU A 384 -111.75 -56.73 25.33
C LEU A 384 -111.32 -55.46 26.10
N GLN A 385 -112.10 -55.03 27.09
CA GLN A 385 -111.78 -53.87 27.94
C GLN A 385 -110.44 -54.05 28.68
N SER A 386 -110.21 -55.23 29.25
CA SER A 386 -108.94 -55.56 29.92
C SER A 386 -107.76 -55.54 28.94
N GLY A 387 -107.97 -56.06 27.72
CA GLY A 387 -106.98 -56.02 26.65
C GLY A 387 -106.65 -54.59 26.22
N ILE A 388 -107.66 -53.72 26.13
CA ILE A 388 -107.47 -52.30 25.82
C ILE A 388 -106.73 -51.57 26.95
N GLY A 389 -107.03 -51.86 28.22
CA GLY A 389 -106.27 -51.30 29.35
C GLY A 389 -104.79 -51.70 29.34
N THR A 390 -104.50 -52.93 28.90
CA THR A 390 -103.10 -53.40 28.69
C THR A 390 -102.43 -52.67 27.52
N LEU A 391 -103.15 -52.47 26.41
CA LEU A 391 -102.67 -51.71 25.26
C LEU A 391 -102.38 -50.25 25.62
N ASP A 392 -103.28 -49.60 26.38
CA ASP A 392 -103.12 -48.21 26.83
C ASP A 392 -101.89 -48.04 27.72
N SER A 393 -101.71 -48.94 28.70
CA SER A 393 -100.51 -48.97 29.55
C SER A 393 -99.22 -49.17 28.74
N GLY A 394 -99.27 -50.06 27.73
CA GLY A 394 -98.17 -50.28 26.80
C GLY A 394 -97.85 -49.06 25.94
N LEU A 395 -98.89 -48.36 25.45
CA LEU A 395 -98.78 -47.14 24.68
C LEU A 395 -98.23 -45.97 25.50
N ALA A 396 -98.63 -45.83 26.77
CA ALA A 396 -98.08 -44.83 27.67
C ALA A 396 -96.56 -45.02 27.83
N LYS A 397 -96.12 -46.25 28.10
CA LYS A 397 -94.68 -46.57 28.22
C LYS A 397 -93.93 -46.41 26.89
N PHE A 398 -94.55 -46.77 25.78
CA PHE A 398 -93.97 -46.57 24.45
C PHE A 398 -93.77 -45.07 24.15
N ASN A 399 -94.77 -44.24 24.43
CA ASN A 399 -94.71 -42.79 24.22
C ASN A 399 -93.66 -42.12 25.12
N GLU A 400 -93.52 -42.56 26.38
CA GLU A 400 -92.46 -42.09 27.29
C GLU A 400 -91.07 -42.37 26.68
N LYS A 401 -90.81 -43.62 26.28
CA LYS A 401 -89.52 -44.00 25.66
C LYS A 401 -89.27 -43.35 24.31
N LEU A 402 -90.34 -43.08 23.55
CA LEU A 402 -90.24 -42.33 22.31
C LEU A 402 -89.85 -40.87 22.57
N SER A 403 -90.39 -40.24 23.62
CA SER A 403 -90.02 -38.88 24.03
C SER A 403 -88.57 -38.78 24.51
N GLU A 404 -88.09 -39.78 25.26
CA GLU A 404 -86.66 -39.89 25.63
C GLU A 404 -85.77 -39.98 24.38
N ALA A 405 -86.14 -40.85 23.43
CA ALA A 405 -85.41 -41.00 22.17
C ALA A 405 -85.42 -39.71 21.33
N ALA A 406 -86.54 -38.99 21.29
CA ALA A 406 -86.65 -37.70 20.59
C ALA A 406 -85.75 -36.63 21.22
N SER A 407 -85.67 -36.60 22.55
CA SER A 407 -84.77 -35.69 23.28
C SER A 407 -83.31 -36.01 22.97
N GLY A 408 -82.91 -37.28 23.01
CA GLY A 408 -81.56 -37.72 22.65
C GLY A 408 -81.20 -37.43 21.19
N ALA A 409 -82.16 -37.56 20.26
CA ALA A 409 -81.95 -37.19 18.86
C ALA A 409 -81.73 -35.68 18.69
N SER A 410 -82.43 -34.85 19.48
CA SER A 410 -82.24 -33.39 19.49
C SER A 410 -80.87 -32.99 20.04
N GLU A 411 -80.43 -33.62 21.14
CA GLU A 411 -79.09 -33.40 21.70
C GLU A 411 -77.98 -33.81 20.71
N LEU A 412 -78.15 -34.95 20.04
CA LEU A 412 -77.23 -35.42 19.00
C LEU A 412 -77.13 -34.40 17.86
N SER A 413 -78.26 -33.88 17.35
CA SER A 413 -78.25 -32.83 16.32
C SER A 413 -77.54 -31.55 16.81
N GLY A 414 -77.78 -31.14 18.05
CA GLY A 414 -77.10 -30.00 18.67
C GLY A 414 -75.58 -30.19 18.71
N GLY A 415 -75.11 -31.35 19.18
CA GLY A 415 -73.70 -31.70 19.23
C GLY A 415 -73.06 -31.78 17.84
N LEU A 416 -73.76 -32.37 16.85
CA LEU A 416 -73.27 -32.45 15.47
C LEU A 416 -73.09 -31.07 14.84
N LYS A 417 -73.99 -30.12 15.10
CA LYS A 417 -73.84 -28.72 14.63
C LYS A 417 -72.61 -28.04 15.24
N GLN A 418 -72.32 -28.27 16.51
CA GLN A 418 -71.11 -27.74 17.15
C GLN A 418 -69.84 -28.34 16.52
N VAL A 419 -69.81 -29.67 16.32
CA VAL A 419 -68.69 -30.35 15.67
C VAL A 419 -68.51 -29.87 14.23
N LEU A 420 -69.61 -29.63 13.50
CA LEU A 420 -69.58 -29.11 12.13
C LEU A 420 -68.90 -27.72 12.10
N SER A 421 -69.31 -26.80 12.97
CA SER A 421 -68.71 -25.47 13.11
C SER A 421 -67.22 -25.54 13.50
N GLY A 422 -66.87 -26.42 14.44
CA GLY A 422 -65.47 -26.66 14.83
C GLY A 422 -64.62 -27.21 13.69
N THR A 423 -65.18 -28.12 12.90
CA THR A 423 -64.49 -28.72 11.74
C THR A 423 -64.31 -27.71 10.61
N GLU A 424 -65.28 -26.84 10.36
CA GLU A 424 -65.15 -25.72 9.41
C GLU A 424 -64.07 -24.73 9.85
N SER A 425 -64.01 -24.42 11.14
CA SER A 425 -62.97 -23.56 11.72
C SER A 425 -61.57 -24.19 11.58
N LEU A 426 -61.44 -25.49 11.88
CA LEU A 426 -60.21 -26.25 11.70
C LEU A 426 -59.75 -26.23 10.23
N ARG A 427 -60.67 -26.53 9.30
CA ARG A 427 -60.41 -26.51 7.85
C ARG A 427 -59.88 -25.14 7.40
N ASN A 428 -60.52 -24.05 7.84
CA ASN A 428 -60.08 -22.70 7.51
C ASN A 428 -58.69 -22.38 8.10
N GLY A 429 -58.44 -22.76 9.36
CA GLY A 429 -57.13 -22.63 9.99
C GLY A 429 -56.02 -23.40 9.27
N LEU A 430 -56.32 -24.61 8.79
CA LEU A 430 -55.37 -25.41 8.01
C LEU A 430 -55.08 -24.80 6.63
N HIS A 431 -56.08 -24.22 5.97
CA HIS A 431 -55.84 -23.45 4.74
C HIS A 431 -54.94 -22.23 4.99
N GLN A 432 -55.19 -21.48 6.07
CA GLN A 432 -54.37 -20.34 6.44
C GLN A 432 -52.93 -20.76 6.77
N ALA A 433 -52.76 -21.83 7.55
CA ALA A 433 -51.45 -22.42 7.84
C ALA A 433 -50.72 -22.85 6.56
N GLY A 434 -51.43 -23.50 5.63
CA GLY A 434 -50.89 -23.87 4.32
C GLY A 434 -50.39 -22.67 3.51
N SER A 435 -51.15 -21.56 3.49
CA SER A 435 -50.74 -20.32 2.82
C SER A 435 -49.54 -19.64 3.50
N GLY A 436 -49.49 -19.65 4.84
CA GLY A 436 -48.36 -19.14 5.60
C GLY A 436 -47.07 -19.93 5.33
N LEU A 437 -47.17 -21.26 5.18
CA LEU A 437 -46.02 -22.12 4.86
C LEU A 437 -45.48 -21.86 3.44
N ILE A 438 -46.33 -21.52 2.48
CA ILE A 438 -45.88 -21.07 1.16
C ILE A 438 -45.07 -19.78 1.30
N THR A 439 -45.57 -18.82 2.08
CA THR A 439 -44.86 -17.55 2.32
C THR A 439 -43.49 -17.77 2.99
N VAL A 440 -43.42 -18.66 3.99
CA VAL A 440 -42.15 -19.02 4.65
C VAL A 440 -41.19 -19.70 3.68
N SER A 441 -41.69 -20.61 2.83
CA SER A 441 -40.89 -21.28 1.80
C SER A 441 -40.32 -20.28 0.78
N ASP A 442 -41.16 -19.41 0.23
CA ASP A 442 -40.75 -18.42 -0.78
C ASP A 442 -39.78 -17.39 -0.19
N GLY A 443 -40.03 -16.93 1.03
CA GLY A 443 -39.13 -16.05 1.77
C GLY A 443 -37.77 -16.70 2.08
N SER A 444 -37.78 -17.99 2.46
CA SER A 444 -36.54 -18.75 2.70
C SER A 444 -35.74 -18.93 1.42
N PHE A 445 -36.40 -19.17 0.29
CA PHE A 445 -35.75 -19.26 -1.02
C PHE A 445 -35.11 -17.92 -1.43
N SER A 446 -35.87 -16.82 -1.30
CA SER A 446 -35.38 -15.47 -1.61
C SER A 446 -34.17 -15.09 -0.74
N LEU A 447 -34.22 -15.43 0.56
CA LEU A 447 -33.12 -15.17 1.47
C LEU A 447 -31.90 -16.05 1.17
N ALA A 448 -32.10 -17.29 0.71
CA ALA A 448 -31.01 -18.17 0.28
C ALA A 448 -30.31 -17.64 -0.97
N GLU A 449 -31.08 -17.08 -1.91
CA GLU A 449 -30.53 -16.42 -3.11
C GLU A 449 -29.76 -15.15 -2.74
N GLY A 450 -30.31 -14.27 -1.91
CA GLY A 450 -29.60 -13.11 -1.40
C GLY A 450 -28.34 -13.46 -0.59
N SER A 451 -28.38 -14.57 0.17
CA SER A 451 -27.20 -15.06 0.90
C SER A 451 -26.10 -15.56 -0.04
N LYS A 452 -26.45 -16.06 -1.24
CA LYS A 452 -25.49 -16.45 -2.28
C LYS A 452 -24.84 -15.23 -2.94
N GLU A 453 -25.60 -14.16 -3.16
CA GLU A 453 -25.04 -12.89 -3.64
C GLU A 453 -24.11 -12.27 -2.59
N LEU A 454 -24.51 -12.31 -1.31
CA LEU A 454 -23.68 -11.87 -0.20
C LEU A 454 -22.36 -12.65 -0.11
N GLU A 455 -22.41 -13.98 -0.19
CA GLU A 455 -21.23 -14.85 -0.24
C GLU A 455 -20.29 -14.44 -1.39
N ALA A 456 -20.83 -14.25 -2.60
CA ALA A 456 -20.04 -13.83 -3.75
C ALA A 456 -19.42 -12.42 -3.57
N GLY A 457 -20.15 -11.49 -2.94
CA GLY A 457 -19.65 -10.16 -2.62
C GLY A 457 -18.53 -10.19 -1.57
N ILE A 458 -18.69 -11.00 -0.52
CA ILE A 458 -17.69 -11.20 0.52
C ILE A 458 -16.44 -11.87 -0.04
N SER A 459 -16.58 -12.89 -0.89
CA SER A 459 -15.45 -13.54 -1.55
C SER A 459 -14.64 -12.56 -2.42
N LYS A 460 -15.31 -11.60 -3.10
CA LYS A 460 -14.60 -10.52 -3.79
C LYS A 460 -13.86 -9.59 -2.82
N LEU A 461 -14.46 -9.26 -1.67
CA LEU A 461 -13.83 -8.44 -0.65
C LEU A 461 -12.61 -9.13 -0.04
N GLU A 462 -12.70 -10.42 0.27
CA GLU A 462 -11.59 -11.23 0.76
C GLU A 462 -10.43 -11.20 -0.24
N ASN A 463 -10.69 -11.60 -1.48
CA ASN A 463 -9.67 -11.67 -2.53
C ASN A 463 -9.02 -10.30 -2.79
N GLY A 464 -9.82 -9.23 -2.87
CA GLY A 464 -9.30 -7.87 -3.07
C GLY A 464 -8.49 -7.35 -1.88
N SER A 465 -8.90 -7.69 -0.65
CA SER A 465 -8.17 -7.29 0.56
C SER A 465 -6.86 -8.07 0.71
N ALA A 466 -6.86 -9.36 0.36
CA ALA A 466 -5.65 -10.18 0.32
C ALA A 466 -4.65 -9.69 -0.74
N GLU A 467 -5.14 -9.32 -1.94
CA GLU A 467 -4.31 -8.72 -2.99
C GLU A 467 -3.72 -7.38 -2.54
N LEU A 468 -4.55 -6.50 -1.94
CA LEU A 468 -4.11 -5.21 -1.42
C LEU A 468 -3.05 -5.39 -0.32
N SER A 469 -3.27 -6.31 0.61
CA SER A 469 -2.31 -6.66 1.66
C SER A 469 -0.96 -7.09 1.07
N GLY A 470 -0.99 -7.99 0.08
CA GLY A 470 0.23 -8.43 -0.61
C GLY A 470 0.98 -7.27 -1.26
N LYS A 471 0.28 -6.41 -2.01
CA LYS A 471 0.89 -5.26 -2.71
C LYS A 471 1.45 -4.20 -1.77
N LEU A 472 0.76 -3.91 -0.68
CA LEU A 472 1.25 -2.99 0.35
C LEU A 472 2.45 -3.59 1.11
N GLY A 473 2.44 -4.89 1.36
CA GLY A 473 3.60 -5.60 1.94
C GLY A 473 4.82 -5.56 1.02
N ASP A 474 4.62 -5.71 -0.29
CA ASP A 474 5.70 -5.56 -1.28
C ASP A 474 6.23 -4.11 -1.30
N ALA A 475 5.34 -3.11 -1.30
CA ALA A 475 5.73 -1.70 -1.25
C ALA A 475 6.48 -1.34 0.04
N SER A 476 6.06 -1.91 1.18
CA SER A 476 6.75 -1.78 2.47
C SER A 476 8.16 -2.34 2.39
N LYS A 477 8.33 -3.56 1.86
CA LYS A 477 9.66 -4.17 1.68
C LYS A 477 10.55 -3.34 0.78
N GLU A 478 10.03 -2.88 -0.36
CA GLU A 478 10.80 -2.12 -1.33
C GLU A 478 11.22 -0.75 -0.78
N ALA A 479 10.31 -0.04 -0.10
CA ALA A 479 10.63 1.22 0.58
C ALA A 479 11.61 1.01 1.75
N SER A 480 11.47 -0.05 2.53
CA SER A 480 12.38 -0.38 3.65
C SER A 480 13.78 -0.80 3.21
N SER A 481 13.96 -1.19 1.94
CA SER A 481 15.29 -1.53 1.40
C SER A 481 16.19 -0.31 1.20
N ILE A 482 15.63 0.89 1.30
CA ILE A 482 16.35 2.16 1.24
C ILE A 482 16.71 2.53 2.69
N ASP A 483 17.85 2.02 3.16
CA ASP A 483 18.33 2.17 4.55
C ASP A 483 18.65 3.63 4.93
N GLY A 484 18.84 4.52 3.95
CA GLY A 484 19.07 5.93 4.21
C GLY A 484 20.32 6.22 5.02
N ASN A 485 21.28 5.30 5.02
CA ASN A 485 22.44 5.40 5.87
C ASN A 485 23.35 6.56 5.43
N GLU A 486 24.22 6.98 6.35
CA GLU A 486 25.09 8.15 6.18
C GLU A 486 25.93 8.07 4.89
N ASN A 487 26.36 6.85 4.50
CA ASN A 487 27.11 6.62 3.26
C ASN A 487 26.27 6.85 1.99
N GLN A 488 24.98 6.52 2.00
CA GLN A 488 24.07 6.79 0.89
C GLN A 488 23.74 8.28 0.78
N ALA A 489 23.60 8.98 1.91
CA ALA A 489 23.47 10.44 1.92
C ALA A 489 24.73 11.14 1.42
N GLU A 490 25.92 10.63 1.79
CA GLU A 490 27.22 11.09 1.30
C GLU A 490 27.32 10.91 -0.23
N MET A 491 26.94 9.73 -0.75
CA MET A 491 26.92 9.45 -2.20
C MET A 491 25.94 10.37 -2.95
N PHE A 492 24.81 10.76 -2.33
CA PHE A 492 23.86 11.71 -2.92
C PHE A 492 24.39 13.14 -2.93
N ALA A 493 25.12 13.53 -1.89
CA ALA A 493 25.71 14.87 -1.74
C ALA A 493 26.98 15.09 -2.55
N SER A 494 27.74 14.04 -2.83
CA SER A 494 28.97 14.10 -3.64
C SER A 494 29.11 12.87 -4.54
N PRO A 495 28.27 12.74 -5.59
CA PRO A 495 28.21 11.55 -6.44
C PRO A 495 29.42 11.40 -7.37
N VAL A 496 30.24 12.45 -7.51
CA VAL A 496 31.38 12.47 -8.43
C VAL A 496 32.64 12.77 -7.64
N SER A 497 33.60 11.85 -7.67
CA SER A 497 34.94 12.09 -7.15
C SER A 497 35.88 12.49 -8.28
N LEU A 498 36.64 13.56 -8.07
CA LEU A 498 37.69 14.00 -8.98
C LEU A 498 38.98 13.26 -8.64
N SER A 499 39.39 12.32 -9.49
CA SER A 499 40.70 11.69 -9.41
C SER A 499 41.72 12.51 -10.20
N GLU A 500 42.51 13.32 -9.51
CA GLU A 500 43.61 14.06 -10.13
C GLU A 500 44.81 13.13 -10.41
N ASN A 501 45.18 12.99 -11.69
CA ASN A 501 46.30 12.17 -12.11
C ASN A 501 47.42 13.06 -12.68
N LYS A 502 48.39 13.43 -11.83
CA LYS A 502 49.54 14.27 -12.22
C LYS A 502 50.58 13.43 -12.97
N LEU A 503 50.97 13.86 -14.17
CA LEU A 503 52.00 13.19 -14.97
C LEU A 503 53.43 13.48 -14.46
N ALA A 504 53.62 14.58 -13.75
CA ALA A 504 54.86 14.94 -13.07
C ALA A 504 54.55 15.74 -11.80
N GLY A 505 55.20 15.40 -10.70
CA GLY A 505 54.99 16.06 -9.41
C GLY A 505 55.96 17.22 -9.24
N ILE A 506 55.49 18.45 -9.49
CA ILE A 506 56.22 19.65 -9.07
C ILE A 506 55.67 20.06 -7.69
N PRO A 507 56.50 20.03 -6.63
CA PRO A 507 56.01 20.11 -5.24
C PRO A 507 55.56 21.50 -4.83
N ASN A 508 56.16 22.56 -5.37
CA ASN A 508 55.83 23.95 -5.02
C ASN A 508 56.10 24.92 -6.17
N TYR A 509 55.60 26.15 -6.01
CA TYR A 509 55.71 27.20 -7.02
C TYR A 509 57.17 27.54 -7.35
N GLY A 510 58.05 27.58 -6.35
CA GLY A 510 59.47 27.87 -6.51
C GLY A 510 60.19 26.85 -7.40
N THR A 511 59.85 25.57 -7.25
CA THR A 511 60.41 24.47 -8.08
C THR A 511 59.95 24.59 -9.53
N GLY A 512 58.69 24.99 -9.78
CA GLY A 512 58.17 25.27 -11.11
C GLY A 512 58.87 26.44 -11.83
N MET A 513 59.29 27.44 -11.06
CA MET A 513 59.97 28.65 -11.57
C MET A 513 61.50 28.53 -11.61
N ALA A 514 62.09 27.54 -10.94
CA ALA A 514 63.54 27.35 -10.88
C ALA A 514 64.24 27.29 -12.26
N PRO A 515 63.71 26.60 -13.30
CA PRO A 515 64.31 26.59 -14.64
C PRO A 515 64.53 27.98 -15.24
N TYR A 516 63.59 28.89 -15.01
CA TYR A 516 63.63 30.26 -15.52
C TYR A 516 64.69 31.08 -14.79
N PHE A 517 64.62 31.13 -13.46
CA PHE A 517 65.56 31.90 -12.65
C PHE A 517 66.98 31.37 -12.74
N LEU A 518 67.18 30.05 -12.81
CA LEU A 518 68.49 29.43 -13.00
C LEU A 518 69.10 29.78 -14.36
N SER A 519 68.32 29.67 -15.45
CA SER A 519 68.79 30.07 -16.78
C SER A 519 69.17 31.56 -16.83
N LEU A 520 68.38 32.42 -16.19
CA LEU A 520 68.67 33.84 -16.05
C LEU A 520 69.98 34.09 -15.29
N GLY A 521 70.13 33.49 -14.11
CA GLY A 521 71.32 33.64 -13.28
C GLY A 521 72.60 33.20 -13.98
N LEU A 522 72.58 32.08 -14.70
CA LEU A 522 73.72 31.58 -15.47
C LEU A 522 74.10 32.54 -16.60
N TYR A 523 73.12 33.05 -17.36
CA TYR A 523 73.39 34.00 -18.45
C TYR A 523 74.01 35.30 -17.92
N VAL A 524 73.46 35.86 -16.84
CA VAL A 524 73.97 37.07 -16.20
C VAL A 524 75.37 36.83 -15.63
N GLY A 525 75.61 35.70 -14.98
CA GLY A 525 76.94 35.32 -14.49
C GLY A 525 77.99 35.25 -15.58
N VAL A 526 77.67 34.64 -16.71
CA VAL A 526 78.53 34.60 -17.90
C VAL A 526 78.79 36.02 -18.43
N LEU A 527 77.75 36.85 -18.55
CA LEU A 527 77.87 38.22 -19.05
C LEU A 527 78.78 39.07 -18.15
N MET A 528 78.57 39.02 -16.84
CA MET A 528 79.39 39.75 -15.86
C MET A 528 80.83 39.23 -15.84
N SER A 529 81.05 37.95 -16.13
CA SER A 529 82.40 37.38 -16.20
C SER A 529 83.24 38.01 -17.30
N THR A 530 82.58 38.43 -18.40
CA THR A 530 83.28 39.10 -19.49
C THR A 530 83.80 40.48 -19.12
N VAL A 531 83.29 41.11 -18.06
CA VAL A 531 83.75 42.42 -17.56
C VAL A 531 85.13 42.34 -16.96
N ILE A 532 85.39 41.27 -16.22
CA ILE A 532 86.63 41.06 -15.46
C ILE A 532 87.65 40.28 -16.30
N LEU A 533 87.20 39.27 -17.05
CA LEU A 533 88.08 38.42 -17.84
C LEU A 533 88.41 39.09 -19.19
N PRO A 534 89.70 39.31 -19.52
CA PRO A 534 90.08 39.87 -20.80
C PRO A 534 89.89 38.81 -21.90
N LEU A 535 88.74 38.82 -22.57
CA LEU A 535 88.43 37.84 -23.61
C LEU A 535 89.02 38.20 -24.98
N ARG A 536 89.35 39.48 -25.19
CA ARG A 536 89.84 40.00 -26.46
C ARG A 536 91.37 40.00 -26.61
N ASP A 537 92.13 40.32 -25.57
CA ASP A 537 93.59 40.52 -25.65
C ASP A 537 94.40 39.29 -25.21
N ALA A 538 95.49 38.93 -25.90
CA ALA A 538 96.35 37.79 -25.51
C ALA A 538 97.43 38.19 -24.49
N ALA A 539 97.67 37.34 -23.48
CA ALA A 539 98.76 37.55 -22.50
C ALA A 539 100.18 37.25 -23.04
N GLY A 540 100.33 36.83 -24.30
CA GLY A 540 101.63 36.47 -24.90
C GLY A 540 101.59 36.33 -26.43
N ARG A 541 102.70 35.89 -27.06
CA ARG A 541 102.79 35.73 -28.53
C ARG A 541 101.89 34.59 -29.03
N VAL A 542 100.98 34.92 -29.94
CA VAL A 542 100.06 33.98 -30.57
C VAL A 542 100.63 33.55 -31.93
N ARG A 543 100.80 32.23 -32.14
CA ARG A 543 101.20 31.62 -33.43
C ARG A 543 100.04 30.96 -34.20
N SER A 544 98.86 30.87 -33.58
CA SER A 544 97.69 30.20 -34.17
C SER A 544 96.41 30.66 -33.46
N GLY A 545 95.37 30.99 -34.22
CA GLY A 545 94.05 31.34 -33.70
C GLY A 545 93.44 30.25 -32.80
N TRP A 546 93.74 28.96 -33.08
CA TRP A 546 93.29 27.86 -32.23
C TRP A 546 93.91 27.91 -30.82
N ARG A 547 95.21 28.21 -30.71
CA ARG A 547 95.91 28.32 -29.42
C ARG A 547 95.45 29.56 -28.64
N TRP A 548 95.06 30.64 -29.33
CA TRP A 548 94.48 31.82 -28.70
C TRP A 548 93.10 31.52 -28.13
N TYR A 549 92.22 30.94 -28.93
CA TYR A 549 90.91 30.50 -28.45
C TYR A 549 91.05 29.54 -27.26
N LEU A 550 91.91 28.53 -27.36
CA LEU A 550 92.13 27.56 -26.28
C LEU A 550 92.58 28.23 -24.98
N SER A 551 93.41 29.28 -25.06
CA SER A 551 93.82 30.05 -23.88
C SER A 551 92.66 30.81 -23.22
N LYS A 552 91.71 31.32 -24.00
CA LYS A 552 90.52 32.01 -23.49
C LYS A 552 89.45 31.04 -23.01
N LEU A 553 89.30 29.92 -23.69
CA LEU A 553 88.43 28.83 -23.26
C LEU A 553 88.86 28.28 -21.91
N LEU A 554 90.16 27.99 -21.72
CA LEU A 554 90.71 27.50 -20.46
C LEU A 554 90.69 28.56 -19.33
N LEU A 555 90.46 29.83 -19.67
CA LEU A 555 90.29 30.91 -18.70
C LEU A 555 88.82 31.07 -18.30
N PHE A 556 87.92 31.05 -19.28
CA PHE A 556 86.52 31.40 -19.09
C PHE A 556 85.67 30.19 -18.64
N ALA A 557 85.86 29.03 -19.27
CA ALA A 557 85.06 27.83 -19.00
C ALA A 557 85.13 27.37 -17.53
N PRO A 558 86.29 27.37 -16.83
CA PRO A 558 86.33 27.00 -15.42
C PRO A 558 85.51 27.92 -14.52
N VAL A 559 85.45 29.22 -14.81
CA VAL A 559 84.65 30.19 -14.04
C VAL A 559 83.16 29.93 -14.24
N VAL A 560 82.74 29.64 -15.48
CA VAL A 560 81.35 29.33 -15.82
C VAL A 560 80.90 27.99 -15.23
N LEU A 561 81.76 26.97 -15.27
CA LEU A 561 81.50 25.67 -14.66
C LEU A 561 81.44 25.78 -13.13
N LEU A 562 82.31 26.58 -12.52
CA LEU A 562 82.26 26.86 -11.08
C LEU A 562 80.97 27.60 -10.70
N GLN A 563 80.57 28.60 -11.49
CA GLN A 563 79.31 29.33 -11.34
C GLN A 563 78.10 28.38 -11.37
N ALA A 564 78.04 27.50 -12.37
CA ALA A 564 76.97 26.51 -12.52
C ALA A 564 76.94 25.53 -11.33
N ALA A 565 78.07 24.95 -10.96
CA ALA A 565 78.14 24.03 -9.83
C ALA A 565 77.76 24.71 -8.50
N LEU A 566 78.19 25.96 -8.27
CA LEU A 566 77.89 26.69 -7.05
C LEU A 566 76.39 26.99 -6.93
N VAL A 567 75.76 27.50 -7.99
CA VAL A 567 74.32 27.80 -7.95
C VAL A 567 73.49 26.53 -7.77
N ASP A 568 73.82 25.45 -8.49
CA ASP A 568 73.12 24.16 -8.33
C ASP A 568 73.26 23.61 -6.91
N THR A 569 74.46 23.67 -6.32
CA THR A 569 74.71 23.21 -4.95
C THR A 569 73.84 23.95 -3.94
N VAL A 570 73.77 25.27 -4.04
CA VAL A 570 72.99 26.07 -3.09
C VAL A 570 71.49 25.96 -3.35
N LEU A 571 71.04 25.81 -4.60
CA LEU A 571 69.63 25.56 -4.87
C LEU A 571 69.18 24.21 -4.28
N ILE A 572 69.98 23.15 -4.43
CA ILE A 572 69.63 21.82 -3.92
C ILE A 572 69.74 21.77 -2.39
N LEU A 573 70.87 22.20 -1.82
CA LEU A 573 71.13 22.05 -0.37
C LEU A 573 70.65 23.22 0.48
N GLY A 574 70.59 24.43 -0.07
CA GLY A 574 70.26 25.66 0.65
C GLY A 574 68.79 26.05 0.53
N VAL A 575 68.25 26.03 -0.69
CA VAL A 575 66.84 26.39 -0.96
C VAL A 575 65.91 25.16 -0.85
N GLY A 576 66.45 23.95 -1.03
CA GLY A 576 65.68 22.70 -0.95
C GLY A 576 65.07 22.26 -2.27
N LEU A 577 65.71 22.60 -3.40
CA LEU A 577 65.28 22.18 -4.73
C LEU A 577 65.35 20.65 -4.89
N ASP A 578 64.18 20.03 -5.02
CA ASP A 578 64.06 18.61 -5.27
C ASP A 578 64.40 18.30 -6.73
N VAL A 579 65.41 17.45 -6.91
CA VAL A 579 65.98 17.12 -8.22
C VAL A 579 66.08 15.59 -8.33
N PRO A 580 65.29 14.96 -9.21
CA PRO A 580 65.28 13.50 -9.34
C PRO A 580 66.65 12.89 -9.69
N ASN A 581 67.44 13.57 -10.52
CA ASN A 581 68.77 13.13 -10.91
C ASN A 581 69.78 14.27 -10.75
N VAL A 582 70.41 14.30 -9.58
CA VAL A 582 71.37 15.33 -9.20
C VAL A 582 72.54 15.42 -10.19
N PRO A 583 73.27 14.34 -10.54
CA PRO A 583 74.37 14.43 -11.52
C PRO A 583 73.95 14.99 -12.89
N LEU A 584 72.78 14.59 -13.38
CA LEU A 584 72.25 15.06 -14.67
C LEU A 584 71.92 16.56 -14.62
N PHE A 585 71.37 17.04 -13.52
CA PHE A 585 71.04 18.46 -13.33
C PHE A 585 72.29 19.35 -13.40
N TYR A 586 73.37 18.99 -12.70
CA TYR A 586 74.65 19.69 -12.81
C TYR A 586 75.21 19.66 -14.23
N ALA A 587 75.08 18.54 -14.93
CA ALA A 587 75.51 18.44 -16.33
C ALA A 587 74.71 19.35 -17.25
N ILE A 588 73.39 19.46 -17.05
CA ILE A 588 72.50 20.34 -17.81
C ILE A 588 72.88 21.81 -17.58
N SER A 589 73.00 22.24 -16.32
CA SER A 589 73.43 23.60 -15.96
C SER A 589 74.82 23.94 -16.53
N ALA A 590 75.75 22.97 -16.53
CA ALA A 590 77.06 23.13 -17.14
C ALA A 590 76.99 23.34 -18.67
N VAL A 591 76.18 22.54 -19.38
CA VAL A 591 75.98 22.72 -20.84
C VAL A 591 75.34 24.07 -21.13
N ILE A 592 74.29 24.45 -20.39
CA ILE A 592 73.63 25.75 -20.52
C ILE A 592 74.63 26.89 -20.30
N GLY A 593 75.40 26.83 -19.22
CA GLY A 593 76.43 27.81 -18.91
C GLY A 593 77.47 27.94 -20.03
N LEU A 594 77.97 26.82 -20.55
CA LEU A 594 78.94 26.81 -21.66
C LEU A 594 78.34 27.32 -22.98
N THR A 595 77.07 27.04 -23.26
CA THR A 595 76.36 27.58 -24.42
C THR A 595 76.21 29.09 -24.33
N PHE A 596 75.75 29.61 -23.18
CA PHE A 596 75.70 31.05 -22.94
C PHE A 596 77.09 31.68 -23.01
N MET A 597 78.12 31.00 -22.48
CA MET A 597 79.51 31.42 -22.60
C MET A 597 79.94 31.58 -24.05
N ALA A 598 79.69 30.60 -24.92
CA ALA A 598 80.05 30.67 -26.34
C ALA A 598 79.37 31.85 -27.05
N ILE A 599 78.08 32.05 -26.80
CA ILE A 599 77.29 33.14 -27.40
C ILE A 599 77.82 34.50 -26.95
N VAL A 600 77.95 34.70 -25.63
CA VAL A 600 78.42 35.98 -25.07
C VAL A 600 79.88 36.23 -25.46
N GLN A 601 80.73 35.20 -25.40
CA GLN A 601 82.14 35.31 -25.80
C GLN A 601 82.28 35.73 -27.25
N PHE A 602 81.42 35.25 -28.16
CA PHE A 602 81.43 35.70 -29.55
C PHE A 602 81.22 37.20 -29.68
N PHE A 603 80.12 37.73 -29.13
CA PHE A 603 79.79 39.15 -29.25
C PHE A 603 80.85 40.03 -28.57
N VAL A 604 81.32 39.65 -27.38
CA VAL A 604 82.37 40.37 -26.66
C VAL A 604 83.72 40.29 -27.39
N THR A 605 84.07 39.14 -27.98
CA THR A 605 85.31 39.06 -28.78
C THR A 605 85.20 39.92 -30.04
N LEU A 606 84.04 39.94 -30.70
CA LEU A 606 83.79 40.73 -31.91
C LEU A 606 83.95 42.23 -31.64
N ALA A 607 83.24 42.76 -30.65
CA ALA A 607 83.05 44.21 -30.46
C ALA A 607 83.27 44.72 -29.03
N ASP A 608 83.80 43.90 -28.13
CA ASP A 608 84.12 44.21 -26.73
C ASP A 608 82.94 44.86 -25.97
N THR A 609 83.02 46.16 -25.67
CA THR A 609 81.98 46.90 -24.93
C THR A 609 80.62 46.90 -25.67
N VAL A 610 80.62 47.10 -26.99
CA VAL A 610 79.39 47.01 -27.80
C VAL A 610 78.87 45.57 -27.84
N GLY A 611 79.78 44.61 -27.83
CA GLY A 611 79.45 43.18 -27.75
C GLY A 611 78.70 42.82 -26.47
N ARG A 612 79.10 43.38 -25.33
CA ARG A 612 78.38 43.21 -24.05
C ARG A 612 76.99 43.83 -24.10
N PHE A 613 76.84 45.00 -24.72
CA PHE A 613 75.52 45.63 -24.91
C PHE A 613 74.59 44.74 -25.75
N ILE A 614 75.08 44.16 -26.85
CA ILE A 614 74.30 43.21 -27.67
C ILE A 614 73.87 41.99 -26.83
N ALA A 615 74.74 41.47 -25.97
CA ALA A 615 74.39 40.38 -25.07
C ALA A 615 73.33 40.78 -24.01
N VAL A 616 73.31 42.03 -23.55
CA VAL A 616 72.21 42.56 -22.70
C VAL A 616 70.90 42.64 -23.49
N VAL A 617 70.91 43.16 -24.72
CA VAL A 617 69.71 43.20 -25.56
C VAL A 617 69.17 41.79 -25.81
N LEU A 618 70.07 40.85 -26.10
CA LEU A 618 69.70 39.44 -26.27
C LEU A 618 69.11 38.85 -24.98
N LEU A 619 69.65 39.18 -23.80
CA LEU A 619 69.07 38.80 -22.52
C LEU A 619 67.65 39.34 -22.34
N THR A 620 67.41 40.62 -22.62
CA THR A 620 66.07 41.22 -22.49
C THR A 620 65.05 40.56 -23.42
N LEU A 621 65.45 40.22 -24.66
CA LEU A 621 64.59 39.51 -25.60
C LEU A 621 64.29 38.08 -25.10
N GLN A 622 65.31 37.37 -24.60
CA GLN A 622 65.12 36.03 -24.02
C GLN A 622 64.17 36.04 -22.83
N LEU A 623 64.26 37.03 -21.94
CA LEU A 623 63.36 37.14 -20.79
C LEU A 623 61.90 37.26 -21.19
N ALA A 624 61.61 37.97 -22.28
CA ALA A 624 60.25 38.16 -22.78
C ALA A 624 59.72 36.96 -23.60
N SER A 625 60.60 36.18 -24.24
CA SER A 625 60.18 35.11 -25.16
C SER A 625 60.27 33.70 -24.57
N SER A 626 61.11 33.43 -23.57
CA SER A 626 61.57 32.06 -23.25
C SER A 626 60.66 31.18 -22.39
N GLU A 627 59.34 31.38 -22.41
CA GLU A 627 58.33 30.54 -21.71
C GLU A 627 58.62 30.33 -20.20
N GLY A 628 59.24 31.33 -19.57
CA GLY A 628 59.71 31.26 -18.20
C GLY A 628 58.61 31.36 -17.15
N THR A 629 57.79 32.40 -17.24
CA THR A 629 56.70 32.71 -16.30
C THR A 629 55.34 32.25 -16.80
N TYR A 630 55.15 32.21 -18.12
CA TYR A 630 53.90 31.85 -18.77
C TYR A 630 54.13 30.74 -19.81
N PRO A 631 53.15 29.83 -20.00
CA PRO A 631 53.14 28.92 -21.15
C PRO A 631 53.31 29.68 -22.47
N GLY A 632 54.09 29.12 -23.40
CA GLY A 632 54.39 29.78 -24.69
C GLY A 632 53.16 30.20 -25.49
N VAL A 633 52.06 29.44 -25.40
CA VAL A 633 50.80 29.74 -26.09
C VAL A 633 50.13 31.04 -25.66
N LEU A 634 50.45 31.55 -24.46
CA LEU A 634 49.91 32.82 -23.93
C LEU A 634 50.74 34.04 -24.35
N LEU A 635 51.92 33.84 -24.94
CA LEU A 635 52.74 34.95 -25.44
C LEU A 635 52.12 35.54 -26.71
N PRO A 636 52.31 36.85 -27.00
CA PRO A 636 51.97 37.42 -28.29
C PRO A 636 52.57 36.60 -29.45
N HIS A 637 51.81 36.39 -30.53
CA HIS A 637 52.21 35.54 -31.66
C HIS A 637 53.61 35.84 -32.22
N TRP A 638 54.06 37.11 -32.18
CA TRP A 638 55.39 37.51 -32.65
C TRP A 638 56.52 37.04 -31.71
N LEU A 639 56.27 36.96 -30.39
CA LEU A 639 57.22 36.44 -29.41
C LEU A 639 57.28 34.92 -29.40
N GLN A 640 56.17 34.23 -29.72
CA GLN A 640 56.16 32.75 -29.84
C GLN A 640 57.17 32.27 -30.88
N LYS A 641 57.19 32.90 -32.07
CA LYS A 641 58.15 32.55 -33.14
C LYS A 641 59.59 32.86 -32.76
N ILE A 642 59.82 33.91 -31.98
CA ILE A 642 61.16 34.27 -31.48
C ILE A 642 61.60 33.23 -30.44
N SER A 643 60.70 32.81 -29.54
CA SER A 643 60.96 31.84 -28.48
C SER A 643 61.65 30.57 -28.98
N ASP A 644 61.16 30.00 -30.08
CA ASP A 644 61.70 28.75 -30.66
C ASP A 644 63.18 28.86 -31.09
N TRP A 645 63.67 30.07 -31.33
CA TRP A 645 65.03 30.35 -31.77
C TRP A 645 65.93 30.83 -30.62
N MET A 646 65.38 31.04 -29.42
CA MET A 646 66.15 31.57 -28.30
C MET A 646 66.84 30.43 -27.53
N PRO A 647 68.17 30.51 -27.32
CA PRO A 647 68.90 29.53 -26.52
C PRO A 647 68.34 29.35 -25.11
N MET A 648 67.87 30.43 -24.46
CA MET A 648 67.27 30.35 -23.13
C MET A 648 65.97 29.54 -23.08
N THR A 649 65.19 29.49 -24.16
CA THR A 649 63.97 28.65 -24.22
C THR A 649 64.32 27.17 -24.07
N HIS A 650 65.36 26.72 -24.77
CA HIS A 650 65.85 25.34 -24.67
C HIS A 650 66.50 25.05 -23.31
N ALA A 651 67.18 26.03 -22.72
CA ALA A 651 67.71 25.94 -21.35
C ALA A 651 66.59 25.72 -20.32
N ILE A 652 65.53 26.51 -20.39
CA ILE A 652 64.36 26.39 -19.50
C ILE A 652 63.64 25.06 -19.72
N LYS A 653 63.44 24.64 -20.97
CA LYS A 653 62.82 23.33 -21.28
C LYS A 653 63.67 22.16 -20.76
N ALA A 654 64.99 22.19 -20.93
CA ALA A 654 65.90 21.16 -20.42
C ALA A 654 65.85 21.06 -18.88
N LEU A 655 65.93 22.20 -18.19
CA LEU A 655 65.87 22.25 -16.72
C LEU A 655 64.48 21.84 -16.20
N ARG A 656 63.40 22.26 -16.86
CA ARG A 656 62.02 21.87 -16.49
C ARG A 656 61.82 20.36 -16.63
N LEU A 657 62.32 19.76 -17.71
CA LEU A 657 62.30 18.31 -17.88
C LEU A 657 63.15 17.60 -16.81
N ALA A 658 64.30 18.16 -16.44
CA ALA A 658 65.15 17.57 -15.40
C ALA A 658 64.49 17.56 -14.02
N LEU A 659 63.82 18.65 -13.65
CA LEU A 659 63.09 18.76 -12.37
C LEU A 659 61.82 17.92 -12.34
N ALA A 660 61.09 17.87 -13.46
CA ALA A 660 59.86 17.08 -13.58
C ALA A 660 60.11 15.56 -13.73
N GLY A 661 61.37 15.10 -13.74
CA GLY A 661 61.70 13.68 -13.97
C GLY A 661 61.41 13.21 -15.40
N GLY A 662 61.45 14.13 -16.37
CA GLY A 662 61.13 13.89 -17.78
C GLY A 662 62.08 12.93 -18.49
N ASN A 663 61.65 12.46 -19.66
CA ASN A 663 62.38 11.47 -20.46
C ASN A 663 63.79 11.96 -20.84
N ALA A 664 64.81 11.14 -20.59
CA ALA A 664 66.20 11.40 -20.95
C ALA A 664 66.39 11.75 -22.45
N SER A 665 65.56 11.20 -23.35
CA SER A 665 65.59 11.53 -24.78
C SER A 665 65.21 12.99 -25.03
N ALA A 666 64.13 13.47 -24.39
CA ALA A 666 63.66 14.85 -24.55
C ALA A 666 64.65 15.86 -23.94
N ILE A 667 65.25 15.52 -22.79
CA ILE A 667 66.36 16.29 -22.22
C ILE A 667 67.54 16.33 -23.21
N GLY A 668 67.89 15.18 -23.79
CA GLY A 668 68.95 15.05 -24.78
C GLY A 668 68.72 15.91 -26.02
N GLU A 669 67.50 16.00 -26.53
CA GLU A 669 67.15 16.88 -27.66
C GLU A 669 67.41 18.35 -27.34
N GLN A 670 66.98 18.83 -26.17
CA GLN A 670 67.21 20.22 -25.77
C GLN A 670 68.70 20.51 -25.55
N LEU A 671 69.43 19.57 -24.94
CA LEU A 671 70.88 19.68 -24.77
C LEU A 671 71.63 19.66 -26.11
N LEU A 672 71.16 18.87 -27.08
CA LEU A 672 71.74 18.82 -28.43
C LEU A 672 71.54 20.16 -29.13
N LEU A 673 70.35 20.76 -29.07
CA LEU A 673 70.10 22.09 -29.62
C LEU A 673 71.01 23.15 -28.97
N LEU A 674 71.15 23.13 -27.64
CA LEU A 674 72.07 24.01 -26.92
C LEU A 674 73.54 23.77 -27.33
N ALA A 675 73.93 22.52 -27.55
CA ALA A 675 75.27 22.17 -28.02
C ALA A 675 75.50 22.62 -29.47
N VAL A 676 74.48 22.60 -30.34
CA VAL A 676 74.54 23.16 -31.70
C VAL A 676 74.74 24.67 -31.63
N TYR A 677 73.99 25.40 -30.79
CA TYR A 677 74.23 26.83 -30.56
C TYR A 677 75.66 27.08 -30.09
N ALA A 678 76.13 26.35 -29.07
CA ALA A 678 77.50 26.44 -28.60
C ALA A 678 78.52 26.21 -29.73
N ALA A 679 78.35 25.15 -30.52
CA ALA A 679 79.25 24.80 -31.61
C ALA A 679 79.31 25.89 -32.69
N VAL A 680 78.15 26.41 -33.13
CA VAL A 680 78.07 27.50 -34.11
C VAL A 680 78.82 28.73 -33.60
N PHE A 681 78.56 29.17 -32.37
CA PHE A 681 79.23 30.35 -31.81
C PHE A 681 80.72 30.11 -31.52
N VAL A 682 81.12 28.90 -31.12
CA VAL A 682 82.54 28.52 -30.98
C VAL A 682 83.26 28.58 -32.33
N VAL A 683 82.66 28.06 -33.40
CA VAL A 683 83.22 28.16 -34.76
C VAL A 683 83.36 29.61 -35.18
N LEU A 684 82.35 30.45 -34.93
CA LEU A 684 82.41 31.88 -35.22
C LEU A 684 83.53 32.58 -34.41
N VAL A 685 83.68 32.25 -33.13
CA VAL A 685 84.78 32.75 -32.28
C VAL A 685 86.14 32.31 -32.83
N LEU A 686 86.27 31.05 -33.24
CA LEU A 686 87.51 30.51 -33.83
C LEU A 686 87.87 31.18 -35.14
N LEU A 687 86.89 31.43 -36.01
CA LEU A 687 87.07 32.17 -37.25
C LEU A 687 87.52 33.61 -36.96
N LEU A 688 86.91 34.28 -35.98
CA LEU A 688 87.34 35.60 -35.53
C LEU A 688 88.77 35.61 -35.00
N PHE A 689 89.14 34.64 -34.15
CA PHE A 689 90.50 34.53 -33.65
C PHE A 689 91.51 34.17 -34.74
N LYS A 690 91.14 33.31 -35.70
CA LYS A 690 91.98 33.00 -36.87
C LYS A 690 92.20 34.25 -37.72
N TRP A 691 91.14 34.98 -38.04
CA TRP A 691 91.19 36.23 -38.79
C TRP A 691 92.05 37.28 -38.08
N ARG A 692 91.88 37.44 -36.77
CA ARG A 692 92.71 38.36 -35.97
C ARG A 692 94.16 37.92 -35.86
N SER A 693 94.44 36.61 -35.74
CA SER A 693 95.81 36.10 -35.71
C SER A 693 96.54 36.32 -37.04
N GLY A 694 95.85 36.19 -38.18
CA GLY A 694 96.41 36.48 -39.50
C GLY A 694 96.77 37.96 -39.68
N LYS A 695 95.92 38.88 -39.18
CA LYS A 695 96.24 40.32 -39.16
C LYS A 695 97.40 40.66 -38.21
N ALA A 696 97.58 39.92 -37.12
CA ALA A 696 98.68 40.11 -36.19
C ALA A 696 100.03 39.65 -36.76
N GLU A 697 100.04 38.68 -37.69
CA GLU A 697 101.21 38.25 -38.45
C GLU A 697 101.52 39.20 -39.62
N SER A 698 100.50 39.70 -40.34
CA SER A 698 100.71 40.62 -41.48
C SER A 698 101.26 41.99 -41.08
N TYR A 699 100.94 42.47 -39.87
CA TYR A 699 101.53 43.71 -39.31
C TYR A 699 103.04 43.60 -39.01
N ARG A 700 103.63 42.39 -39.04
CA ARG A 700 105.07 42.18 -38.88
C ARG A 700 105.81 42.00 -40.19
N ALA A 701 105.16 41.50 -41.24
CA ALA A 701 105.79 41.30 -42.55
C ALA A 701 106.17 42.64 -43.20
N ASP A 702 105.33 43.67 -43.07
CA ASP A 702 105.59 45.01 -43.64
C ASP A 702 106.61 45.85 -42.84
N SER A 703 107.12 45.33 -41.71
CA SER A 703 108.12 46.02 -40.87
C SER A 703 109.56 45.49 -41.05
N ILE A 704 109.77 44.52 -41.95
CA ILE A 704 111.08 43.87 -42.16
C ILE A 704 111.73 44.27 -43.51
N ASP A 705 111.00 44.84 -44.45
CA ASP A 705 111.54 45.30 -45.75
C ASP A 705 111.48 46.84 -45.92
N ALA A 706 112.20 47.56 -45.06
CA ALA A 706 112.64 48.93 -45.35
C ALA A 706 114.17 49.01 -45.12
N PRO A 707 114.99 49.28 -46.15
CA PRO A 707 116.45 49.24 -46.05
C PRO A 707 117.00 50.45 -45.28
N ALA A 708 118.03 50.19 -44.48
CA ALA A 708 118.79 51.19 -43.74
C ALA A 708 119.54 52.13 -44.70
N HIS A 709 119.26 53.44 -44.61
CA HIS A 709 120.20 54.49 -45.00
C HIS A 709 120.05 55.72 -44.09
N ALA A 710 121.21 56.13 -43.54
CA ALA A 710 121.57 57.30 -42.74
C ALA A 710 121.10 57.33 -41.27
#